data_AF-A0A8I1NZ42-F1
#
_entry.id   AF-A0A8I1NZ42-F1
#
_cell.length_a   1.000
_cell.length_b   1.000
_cell.length_c   1.000
_cell.angle_alpha   90.00
_cell.angle_beta   90.00
_cell.angle_gamma   90.00
#
_symmetry.space_group_name_H-M   'P 1'
#
loop_
_entity.id
_entity.type
_entity.pdbx_description
1 polymer ?
#
loop_
_entity_poly.entity_id
_entity_poly.type
_entity_poly.pdbx_seq_one_letter_code
_entity_poly.pdbx_strand_id
1 'polypeptide(L)'
;MSIAADAETLALRPVTANRLPPAFDRMRHAPHLQWLGRPFTYAFGALILTILGSGATLLAPRLLEPAAFGTFALLTSLFTYAGRADFGLSQLADKQIPGRADSDVLKAGLDILNALWLVGFVLLALILPLLALFGDNALPRFDTALAIAGGIMAMIANGPVTLFRASSRLWEFTVVALILQLGMTVPRLAGLLAGGITGSFAALAAYYALCAFLFARPSPIRLRRRLPLLAMARIALPLFAFNLSWILYLGANRWVSATLSSPHDLGLFSLSASLAMIGLGLMSTVAQTRYPRFLARIEAGADACSREIERELFAVTAVLTLIAAAAVYLAGPVTALIFPGYEDSTASTVALAAACIPLGAMSWITPMLVIRSLRPGIDALLLTGAGLAVLAAAMACGHALAGIDGQAWGNAFAALVLFTAMVKLMHGLGMTTGRGAVRIVTVQAVAIVFTATLAFSHSARAEVGPDAQGLVDPPHWKTIFEDDFSTLNLQSATGGIWQPYYPDGNRSNGGNRELQYYVDPRRGGDAPALQALEPYRLQDGVLAIRASQVPESLRARSNGYAYASGLLNNAGHMRFLYGSVQIRAKVPKGRGLWPAFWLLPQDRTWPPELDVFEVLGHDTSSLHVTAHSGLNIPTGEKSARTTGRISTDDLSADFHVYGLTWTRERLVWSLDGRAVFEAATPADLHKPMFLVVNLAVGGDWPGAPDARTPFPAALLIDWIRVRQSDADRSNEAKEAIQ
;
A
#
# COMPACT_ATOMS: atom_id res chain seq x y z
N MET A 1 62.03 33.70 -55.12
CA MET A 1 62.79 32.71 -54.33
C MET A 1 62.63 33.08 -52.87
N SER A 2 62.05 32.18 -52.07
CA SER A 2 61.97 32.12 -50.60
C SER A 2 61.78 33.42 -49.80
N ILE A 3 60.66 33.50 -49.05
CA ILE A 3 60.70 33.93 -47.65
C ILE A 3 59.82 32.96 -46.85
N ALA A 4 60.45 32.39 -45.82
CA ALA A 4 59.87 31.48 -44.84
C ALA A 4 59.50 32.23 -43.55
N ALA A 5 58.72 31.53 -42.73
CA ALA A 5 58.47 31.74 -41.30
C ALA A 5 57.40 32.78 -40.92
N ASP A 6 56.14 32.33 -40.93
CA ASP A 6 55.15 32.67 -39.90
C ASP A 6 54.65 31.38 -39.27
N ALA A 7 55.40 30.91 -38.28
CA ALA A 7 54.99 29.90 -37.32
C ALA A 7 54.71 30.61 -35.98
N GLU A 8 53.72 31.51 -35.98
CA GLU A 8 53.18 32.10 -34.76
C GLU A 8 51.93 31.34 -34.29
N THR A 9 52.11 30.61 -33.18
CA THR A 9 51.23 30.71 -32.01
C THR A 9 49.72 30.74 -32.26
N LEU A 10 49.16 29.66 -32.81
CA LEU A 10 47.87 29.16 -32.30
C LEU A 10 48.18 28.14 -31.21
N ALA A 11 48.45 28.67 -30.02
CA ALA A 11 48.32 27.91 -28.79
C ALA A 11 46.98 27.16 -28.85
N LEU A 12 47.05 25.84 -28.97
CA LEU A 12 45.96 24.93 -28.68
C LEU A 12 45.54 25.25 -27.24
N ARG A 13 44.62 26.21 -27.08
CA ARG A 13 43.88 26.36 -25.84
C ARG A 13 43.36 24.96 -25.55
N PRO A 14 43.64 24.38 -24.37
CA PRO A 14 43.06 23.09 -24.03
C PRO A 14 41.57 23.28 -24.24
N VAL A 15 40.95 22.39 -25.03
CA VAL A 15 39.50 22.32 -25.13
C VAL A 15 39.06 21.93 -23.73
N THR A 16 38.94 22.92 -22.85
CA THR A 16 38.68 22.76 -21.45
C THR A 16 37.35 22.06 -21.35
N ALA A 17 37.35 20.97 -20.61
CA ALA A 17 36.23 20.11 -20.31
C ALA A 17 35.12 20.80 -19.50
N ASN A 18 34.82 22.08 -19.75
CA ASN A 18 33.70 22.81 -19.16
C ASN A 18 32.53 22.82 -20.14
N ARG A 19 31.73 21.76 -20.04
CA ARG A 19 30.43 21.62 -20.70
C ARG A 19 29.27 22.15 -19.86
N LEU A 20 29.56 22.76 -18.71
CA LEU A 20 28.55 23.45 -17.90
C LEU A 20 28.44 24.91 -18.37
N PRO A 21 27.26 25.54 -18.26
CA PRO A 21 27.08 26.95 -18.62
C PRO A 21 28.11 27.87 -17.93
N PRO A 22 28.54 29.00 -18.51
CA PRO A 22 29.50 29.93 -17.89
C PRO A 22 29.10 30.45 -16.49
N ALA A 23 27.80 30.40 -16.17
CA ALA A 23 27.29 30.66 -14.82
C ALA A 23 27.77 29.63 -13.78
N PHE A 24 27.94 28.36 -14.16
CA PHE A 24 28.46 27.30 -13.28
C PHE A 24 29.93 27.49 -12.93
N ASP A 25 30.76 27.97 -13.86
CA ASP A 25 32.15 28.31 -13.55
C ASP A 25 32.24 29.47 -12.55
N ARG A 26 31.40 30.49 -12.69
CA ARG A 26 31.30 31.58 -11.70
C ARG A 26 30.86 31.07 -10.33
N MET A 27 29.88 30.17 -10.29
CA MET A 27 29.42 29.54 -9.04
C MET A 27 30.48 28.65 -8.40
N ARG A 28 31.27 27.92 -9.20
CA ARG A 28 32.37 27.07 -8.71
C ARG A 28 33.43 27.85 -7.95
N HIS A 29 33.74 29.05 -8.42
CA HIS A 29 34.73 29.92 -7.78
C HIS A 29 34.16 30.76 -6.63
N ALA A 30 32.84 30.73 -6.39
CA ALA A 30 32.22 31.47 -5.30
C ALA A 30 32.59 30.84 -3.92
N PRO A 31 33.17 31.61 -2.98
CA PRO A 31 33.72 31.06 -1.73
C PRO A 31 32.67 30.35 -0.86
N HIS A 32 31.41 30.79 -0.89
CA HIS A 32 30.31 30.18 -0.15
C HIS A 32 29.78 28.86 -0.76
N LEU A 33 30.24 28.46 -1.97
CA LEU A 33 29.84 27.20 -2.64
C LEU A 33 30.98 26.19 -2.77
N GLN A 34 32.20 26.53 -2.35
CA GLN A 34 33.36 25.63 -2.44
C GLN A 34 33.23 24.40 -1.56
N TRP A 35 32.43 24.47 -0.48
CA TRP A 35 32.16 23.33 0.39
C TRP A 35 31.50 22.16 -0.36
N LEU A 36 30.79 22.41 -1.47
CA LEU A 36 30.19 21.37 -2.33
C LEU A 36 31.21 20.43 -2.98
N GLY A 37 32.48 20.84 -3.07
CA GLY A 37 33.56 20.01 -3.60
C GLY A 37 34.27 19.14 -2.56
N ARG A 38 33.86 19.20 -1.28
CA ARG A 38 34.54 18.47 -0.20
C ARG A 38 34.02 17.02 -0.09
N PRO A 39 34.89 16.02 0.18
CA PRO A 39 34.46 14.63 0.36
C PRO A 39 33.40 14.42 1.45
N PHE A 40 33.41 15.23 2.51
CA PHE A 40 32.38 15.19 3.55
C PHE A 40 30.99 15.56 3.02
N THR A 41 30.92 16.49 2.07
CA THR A 41 29.67 16.90 1.42
C THR A 41 29.09 15.82 0.55
N TYR A 42 29.88 14.85 0.09
CA TYR A 42 29.36 13.68 -0.60
C TYR A 42 28.55 12.78 0.34
N ALA A 43 29.06 12.53 1.55
CA ALA A 43 28.37 11.70 2.54
C ALA A 43 27.09 12.37 3.07
N PHE A 44 27.17 13.66 3.42
CA PHE A 44 26.00 14.43 3.88
C PHE A 44 25.04 14.76 2.73
N GLY A 45 25.57 15.03 1.54
CA GLY A 45 24.80 15.28 0.33
C GLY A 45 24.00 14.07 -0.08
N ALA A 46 24.54 12.85 0.01
CA ALA A 46 23.79 11.63 -0.28
C ALA A 46 22.57 11.45 0.64
N LEU A 47 22.67 11.84 1.92
CA LEU A 47 21.51 11.88 2.82
C LEU A 47 20.44 12.88 2.34
N ILE A 48 20.86 14.11 2.02
CA ILE A 48 19.97 15.14 1.47
C ILE A 48 19.32 14.68 0.16
N LEU A 49 20.10 14.06 -0.74
CA LEU A 49 19.63 13.55 -2.02
C LEU A 49 18.59 12.44 -1.83
N THR A 50 18.75 11.57 -0.82
CA THR A 50 17.74 10.54 -0.50
C THR A 50 16.45 11.17 0.01
N ILE A 51 16.53 12.18 0.89
CA ILE A 51 15.36 12.90 1.40
C ILE A 51 14.65 13.66 0.26
N LEU A 52 15.39 14.42 -0.54
CA LEU A 52 14.87 15.14 -1.70
C LEU A 52 14.33 14.19 -2.79
N GLY A 53 14.94 13.02 -2.95
CA GLY A 53 14.47 12.00 -3.88
C GLY A 53 13.15 11.36 -3.45
N SER A 54 12.86 11.36 -2.15
CA SER A 54 11.69 10.70 -1.56
C SER A 54 10.59 11.67 -1.14
N GLY A 55 10.85 12.99 -1.13
CA GLY A 55 9.95 13.97 -0.53
C GLY A 55 8.57 14.05 -1.19
N ALA A 56 8.47 13.87 -2.52
CA ALA A 56 7.16 13.78 -3.17
C ALA A 56 6.40 12.51 -2.75
N THR A 57 7.10 11.38 -2.60
CA THR A 57 6.51 10.12 -2.16
C THR A 57 6.09 10.15 -0.68
N LEU A 58 6.76 10.96 0.15
CA LEU A 58 6.37 11.20 1.54
C LEU A 58 5.17 12.14 1.69
N LEU A 59 4.99 13.09 0.78
CA LEU A 59 3.90 14.06 0.87
C LEU A 59 2.66 13.66 0.07
N ALA A 60 2.81 12.83 -0.96
CA ALA A 60 1.70 12.35 -1.79
C ALA A 60 0.57 11.65 -1.01
N PRO A 61 0.82 10.82 0.04
CA PRO A 61 -0.26 10.21 0.82
C PRO A 61 -1.17 11.24 1.52
N ARG A 62 -0.68 12.46 1.79
CA ARG A 62 -1.53 13.53 2.35
C ARG A 62 -2.42 14.21 1.32
N LEU A 63 -2.12 14.02 0.05
CA LEU A 63 -2.78 14.67 -1.09
C LEU A 63 -3.62 13.69 -1.90
N LEU A 64 -3.45 12.39 -1.66
CA LEU A 64 -4.06 11.31 -2.42
C LEU A 64 -4.64 10.29 -1.45
N GLU A 65 -5.88 9.86 -1.73
CA GLU A 65 -6.45 8.68 -1.10
C GLU A 65 -5.64 7.41 -1.45
N PRO A 66 -5.74 6.34 -0.64
CA PRO A 66 -4.94 5.13 -0.82
C PRO A 66 -4.98 4.57 -2.25
N ALA A 67 -6.16 4.49 -2.88
CA ALA A 67 -6.29 3.98 -4.25
C ALA A 67 -5.49 4.79 -5.29
N ALA A 68 -5.57 6.12 -5.21
CA ALA A 68 -4.82 7.01 -6.08
C ALA A 68 -3.31 6.95 -5.78
N PHE A 69 -2.94 6.84 -4.51
CA PHE A 69 -1.54 6.71 -4.10
C PHE A 69 -0.91 5.39 -4.56
N GLY A 70 -1.66 4.28 -4.55
CA GLY A 70 -1.21 3.01 -5.11
C GLY A 70 -0.82 3.13 -6.59
N THR A 71 -1.67 3.79 -7.38
CA THR A 71 -1.40 4.11 -8.80
C THR A 71 -0.15 4.99 -8.94
N PHE A 72 -0.06 6.05 -8.14
CA PHE A 72 1.09 6.95 -8.09
C PHE A 72 2.41 6.20 -7.77
N ALA A 73 2.37 5.25 -6.83
CA ALA A 73 3.54 4.46 -6.43
C ALA A 73 4.00 3.47 -7.53
N LEU A 74 3.07 2.85 -8.26
CA LEU A 74 3.40 2.01 -9.42
C LEU A 74 4.02 2.84 -10.55
N LEU A 75 3.45 4.00 -10.88
CA LEU A 75 4.02 4.92 -11.87
C LEU A 75 5.41 5.43 -11.45
N THR A 76 5.63 5.66 -10.14
CA THR A 76 6.96 6.00 -9.59
C THR A 76 7.97 4.88 -9.83
N SER A 77 7.53 3.64 -9.71
CA SER A 77 8.36 2.46 -9.96
C SER A 77 8.75 2.39 -11.43
N LEU A 78 7.79 2.61 -12.36
CA LEU A 78 8.07 2.68 -13.80
C LEU A 78 9.05 3.80 -14.16
N PHE A 79 8.86 4.99 -13.59
CA PHE A 79 9.80 6.10 -13.75
C PHE A 79 11.22 5.70 -13.31
N THR A 80 11.34 5.02 -12.16
CA THR A 80 12.63 4.58 -11.61
C THR A 80 13.29 3.53 -12.50
N TYR A 81 12.52 2.57 -13.03
CA TYR A 81 13.02 1.55 -13.95
C TYR A 81 13.52 2.17 -15.25
N ALA A 82 12.71 3.05 -15.85
CA ALA A 82 13.05 3.78 -17.06
C ALA A 82 14.29 4.67 -16.87
N GLY A 83 14.42 5.33 -15.72
CA GLY A 83 15.59 6.15 -15.36
C GLY A 83 16.89 5.39 -15.18
N ARG A 84 16.83 4.05 -15.12
CA ARG A 84 17.98 3.17 -14.97
C ARG A 84 18.22 2.29 -16.19
N ALA A 85 17.46 2.46 -17.27
CA ALA A 85 17.53 1.66 -18.49
C ALA A 85 18.67 2.08 -19.44
N ASP A 86 19.86 2.35 -18.90
CA ASP A 86 21.03 2.80 -19.67
C ASP A 86 21.87 1.65 -20.24
N PHE A 87 21.40 0.41 -20.09
CA PHE A 87 22.06 -0.83 -20.50
C PHE A 87 23.51 -0.97 -20.00
N GLY A 88 23.81 -0.39 -18.83
CA GLY A 88 25.11 -0.56 -18.17
C GLY A 88 26.15 0.47 -18.55
N LEU A 89 25.77 1.47 -19.36
CA LEU A 89 26.68 2.51 -19.83
C LEU A 89 27.23 3.35 -18.68
N SER A 90 26.45 3.56 -17.61
CA SER A 90 26.95 4.24 -16.41
C SER A 90 28.03 3.46 -15.66
N GLN A 91 27.90 2.14 -15.56
CA GLN A 91 28.91 1.29 -14.94
C GLN A 91 30.15 1.14 -15.84
N LEU A 92 29.96 1.20 -17.17
CA LEU A 92 31.07 1.21 -18.12
C LEU A 92 31.97 2.45 -17.93
N ALA A 93 31.37 3.60 -17.64
CA ALA A 93 32.11 4.83 -17.33
C ALA A 93 33.03 4.64 -16.11
N ASP A 94 32.49 4.09 -15.02
CA ASP A 94 33.26 3.81 -13.80
C ASP A 94 34.42 2.85 -14.03
N LYS A 95 34.27 1.94 -14.99
CA LYS A 95 35.30 0.95 -15.32
C LYS A 95 36.40 1.48 -16.23
N GLN A 96 36.09 2.42 -17.13
CA GLN A 96 37.00 2.83 -18.21
C GLN A 96 37.69 4.19 -18.00
N ILE A 97 37.15 5.05 -17.13
CA ILE A 97 37.61 6.44 -16.96
C ILE A 97 38.72 6.56 -15.89
N PRO A 98 38.68 5.90 -14.71
CA PRO A 98 39.71 6.08 -13.69
C PRO A 98 41.13 5.70 -14.16
N GLY A 99 42.13 6.51 -13.81
CA GLY A 99 43.56 6.19 -13.95
C GLY A 99 44.17 6.29 -15.37
N ARG A 100 43.47 6.86 -16.35
CA ARG A 100 44.00 7.08 -17.73
C ARG A 100 44.49 8.51 -17.94
N ALA A 101 45.34 8.72 -18.95
CA ALA A 101 45.78 10.05 -19.38
C ALA A 101 44.60 10.91 -19.89
N ASP A 102 44.63 12.22 -19.64
CA ASP A 102 43.49 13.15 -19.84
C ASP A 102 42.86 13.09 -21.25
N SER A 103 43.65 12.84 -22.29
CA SER A 103 43.17 12.76 -23.68
C SER A 103 42.37 11.47 -23.97
N ASP A 104 42.77 10.34 -23.41
CA ASP A 104 42.07 9.04 -23.56
C ASP A 104 40.82 8.96 -22.68
N VAL A 105 40.88 9.57 -21.48
CA VAL A 105 39.74 9.76 -20.59
C VAL A 105 38.63 10.57 -21.29
N LEU A 106 39.02 11.68 -21.91
CA LEU A 106 38.08 12.54 -22.61
C LEU A 106 37.41 11.80 -23.77
N LYS A 107 38.17 11.04 -24.56
CA LYS A 107 37.62 10.26 -25.68
C LYS A 107 36.62 9.19 -25.21
N ALA A 108 36.99 8.39 -24.23
CA ALA A 108 36.13 7.33 -23.70
C ALA A 108 34.83 7.89 -23.08
N GLY A 109 34.95 8.98 -22.31
CA GLY A 109 33.79 9.65 -21.71
C GLY A 109 32.81 10.20 -22.73
N LEU A 110 33.30 10.74 -23.86
CA LEU A 110 32.47 11.22 -24.95
C LEU A 110 31.71 10.11 -25.68
N ASP A 111 32.39 8.99 -25.96
CA ASP A 111 31.77 7.86 -26.63
C ASP A 111 30.65 7.24 -25.75
N ILE A 112 30.86 7.16 -24.44
CA ILE A 112 29.85 6.70 -23.47
C ILE A 112 28.66 7.65 -23.40
N LEU A 113 28.90 8.96 -23.32
CA LEU A 113 27.82 9.95 -23.28
C LEU A 113 26.96 9.94 -24.53
N ASN A 114 27.59 9.87 -25.70
CA ASN A 114 26.90 9.81 -26.98
C ASN A 114 26.08 8.51 -27.11
N ALA A 115 26.62 7.38 -26.64
CA ALA A 115 25.89 6.12 -26.62
C ALA A 115 24.66 6.19 -25.68
N LEU A 116 24.81 6.79 -24.50
CA LEU A 116 23.73 6.94 -23.52
C LEU A 116 22.59 7.81 -24.09
N TRP A 117 22.92 8.92 -24.74
CA TRP A 117 21.93 9.76 -25.40
C TRP A 117 21.25 9.06 -26.57
N LEU A 118 22.01 8.35 -27.41
CA LEU A 118 21.45 7.56 -28.51
C LEU A 118 20.46 6.51 -27.99
N VAL A 119 20.84 5.75 -26.96
CA VAL A 119 19.97 4.78 -26.29
C VAL A 119 18.70 5.47 -25.77
N GLY A 120 18.84 6.61 -25.09
CA GLY A 120 17.70 7.37 -24.58
C GLY A 120 16.73 7.82 -25.67
N PHE A 121 17.23 8.38 -26.78
CA PHE A 121 16.38 8.79 -27.91
C PHE A 121 15.67 7.60 -28.58
N VAL A 122 16.37 6.46 -28.73
CA VAL A 122 15.76 5.22 -29.23
C VAL A 122 14.65 4.75 -28.29
N LEU A 123 14.91 4.70 -26.98
CA LEU A 123 13.90 4.30 -26.00
C LEU A 123 12.68 5.22 -26.01
N LEU A 124 12.87 6.55 -26.10
CA LEU A 124 11.79 7.53 -26.23
C LEU A 124 10.91 7.28 -27.46
N ALA A 125 11.53 6.98 -28.61
CA ALA A 125 10.81 6.67 -29.84
C ALA A 125 10.01 5.36 -29.75
N LEU A 126 10.44 4.42 -28.90
CA LEU A 126 9.81 3.12 -28.72
C LEU A 126 8.70 3.10 -27.65
N ILE A 127 8.53 4.15 -26.83
CA ILE A 127 7.53 4.15 -25.75
C ILE A 127 6.12 3.87 -26.27
N LEU A 128 5.64 4.67 -27.23
CA LEU A 128 4.27 4.54 -27.73
C LEU A 128 4.03 3.20 -28.45
N PRO A 129 4.93 2.72 -29.35
CA PRO A 129 4.83 1.38 -29.91
C PRO A 129 4.78 0.28 -28.85
N LEU A 130 5.64 0.35 -27.84
CA LEU A 130 5.67 -0.67 -26.78
C LEU A 130 4.41 -0.63 -25.92
N LEU A 131 3.92 0.55 -25.55
CA LEU A 131 2.67 0.68 -24.79
C LEU A 131 1.46 0.17 -25.57
N ALA A 132 1.46 0.29 -26.90
CA ALA A 132 0.40 -0.25 -27.76
C ALA A 132 0.39 -1.79 -27.80
N LEU A 133 1.50 -2.46 -27.46
CA LEU A 133 1.55 -3.93 -27.35
C LEU A 133 0.92 -4.44 -26.06
N PHE A 134 0.71 -3.58 -25.08
CA PHE A 134 0.06 -3.92 -23.82
C PHE A 134 -1.42 -3.48 -23.87
N GLY A 135 -2.33 -4.38 -23.48
CA GLY A 135 -3.79 -4.17 -23.54
C GLY A 135 -4.29 -3.03 -22.63
N ASP A 136 -5.60 -2.99 -22.36
CA ASP A 136 -6.13 -2.09 -21.33
C ASP A 136 -5.67 -2.60 -19.95
N ASN A 137 -4.50 -2.11 -19.52
CA ASN A 137 -3.85 -2.48 -18.27
C ASN A 137 -4.41 -1.68 -17.08
N ALA A 138 -4.12 -2.15 -15.86
CA ALA A 138 -4.50 -1.52 -14.59
C ALA A 138 -3.99 -0.08 -14.36
N LEU A 139 -3.13 0.48 -15.24
CA LEU A 139 -2.60 1.84 -15.13
C LEU A 139 -3.06 2.73 -16.29
N PRO A 140 -3.35 4.02 -16.05
CA PRO A 140 -3.70 4.96 -17.12
C PRO A 140 -2.58 5.08 -18.15
N ARG A 141 -2.90 4.87 -19.44
CA ARG A 141 -1.91 4.85 -20.53
C ARG A 141 -1.11 6.15 -20.64
N PHE A 142 -1.79 7.29 -20.51
CA PHE A 142 -1.15 8.59 -20.63
C PHE A 142 -0.15 8.85 -19.49
N ASP A 143 -0.56 8.60 -18.25
CA ASP A 143 0.32 8.75 -17.08
C ASP A 143 1.49 7.77 -17.13
N THR A 144 1.24 6.55 -17.61
CA THR A 144 2.27 5.53 -17.85
C THR A 144 3.30 6.02 -18.86
N ALA A 145 2.86 6.60 -19.98
CA ALA A 145 3.75 7.19 -20.98
C ALA A 145 4.56 8.34 -20.40
N LEU A 146 3.94 9.24 -19.62
CA LEU A 146 4.63 10.35 -18.95
C LEU A 146 5.67 9.87 -17.94
N ALA A 147 5.34 8.85 -17.14
CA ALA A 147 6.26 8.27 -16.15
C ALA A 147 7.49 7.64 -16.82
N ILE A 148 7.28 6.83 -17.86
CA ILE A 148 8.37 6.19 -18.62
C ILE A 148 9.20 7.24 -19.36
N ALA A 149 8.57 8.19 -20.05
CA ALA A 149 9.26 9.26 -20.76
C ALA A 149 10.06 10.15 -19.82
N GLY A 150 9.48 10.54 -18.68
CA GLY A 150 10.17 11.29 -17.64
C GLY A 150 11.38 10.52 -17.10
N GLY A 151 11.25 9.22 -16.89
CA GLY A 151 12.36 8.36 -16.47
C GLY A 151 13.49 8.33 -17.50
N ILE A 152 13.19 8.11 -18.78
CA ILE A 152 14.22 8.12 -19.84
C ILE A 152 14.86 9.51 -19.98
N MET A 153 14.09 10.59 -19.84
CA MET A 153 14.66 11.95 -19.82
C MET A 153 15.57 12.15 -18.62
N ALA A 154 15.20 11.64 -17.45
CA ALA A 154 16.06 11.66 -16.26
C ALA A 154 17.37 10.88 -16.49
N MET A 155 17.29 9.73 -17.16
CA MET A 155 18.47 8.94 -17.57
C MET A 155 19.39 9.77 -18.47
N ILE A 156 18.85 10.40 -19.53
CA ILE A 156 19.60 11.26 -20.46
C ILE A 156 20.26 12.43 -19.70
N ALA A 157 19.50 13.10 -18.83
CA ALA A 157 19.96 14.21 -18.02
C ALA A 157 21.04 13.78 -17.00
N ASN A 158 21.01 12.53 -16.53
CA ASN A 158 22.00 11.97 -15.61
C ASN A 158 23.30 11.51 -16.30
N GLY A 159 23.37 11.49 -17.64
CA GLY A 159 24.56 11.10 -18.38
C GLY A 159 25.84 11.86 -17.95
N PRO A 160 25.84 13.19 -17.86
CA PRO A 160 27.00 13.96 -17.40
C PRO A 160 27.41 13.68 -15.94
N VAL A 161 26.44 13.43 -15.05
CA VAL A 161 26.71 13.08 -13.64
C VAL A 161 27.57 11.82 -13.55
N THR A 162 27.25 10.83 -14.38
CA THR A 162 28.03 9.59 -14.48
C THR A 162 29.48 9.87 -14.83
N LEU A 163 29.74 10.76 -15.79
CA LEU A 163 31.11 11.12 -16.18
C LEU A 163 31.84 11.90 -15.09
N PHE A 164 31.18 12.86 -14.43
CA PHE A 164 31.79 13.62 -13.34
C PHE A 164 32.16 12.73 -12.16
N ARG A 165 31.30 11.75 -11.82
CA ARG A 165 31.59 10.73 -10.81
C ARG A 165 32.82 9.90 -11.18
N ALA A 166 32.85 9.35 -12.40
CA ALA A 166 33.93 8.49 -12.86
C ALA A 166 35.27 9.24 -13.02
N SER A 167 35.24 10.55 -13.29
CA SER A 167 36.42 11.43 -13.40
C SER A 167 36.80 12.13 -12.09
N SER A 168 36.17 11.79 -10.97
CA SER A 168 36.42 12.40 -9.64
C SER A 168 36.21 13.93 -9.58
N ARG A 169 35.35 14.47 -10.46
CA ARG A 169 34.94 15.88 -10.47
C ARG A 169 33.79 16.11 -9.48
N LEU A 170 34.14 16.11 -8.20
CA LEU A 170 33.19 16.06 -7.08
C LEU A 170 32.22 17.25 -7.02
N TRP A 171 32.69 18.47 -7.33
CA TRP A 171 31.85 19.66 -7.28
C TRP A 171 30.76 19.61 -8.36
N GLU A 172 31.14 19.35 -9.61
CA GLU A 172 30.24 19.23 -10.74
C GLU A 172 29.25 18.09 -10.55
N PHE A 173 29.73 16.93 -10.07
CA PHE A 173 28.88 15.81 -9.70
C PHE A 173 27.80 16.23 -8.68
N THR A 174 28.22 16.88 -7.59
CA THR A 174 27.31 17.22 -6.47
C THR A 174 26.25 18.22 -6.90
N VAL A 175 26.63 19.28 -7.62
CA VAL A 175 25.69 20.30 -8.09
C VAL A 175 24.66 19.72 -9.05
N VAL A 176 25.12 18.96 -10.06
CA VAL A 176 24.19 18.40 -11.06
C VAL A 176 23.30 17.32 -10.43
N ALA A 177 23.83 16.50 -9.52
CA ALA A 177 23.01 15.53 -8.78
C ALA A 177 21.93 16.21 -7.93
N LEU A 178 22.25 17.31 -7.24
CA LEU A 178 21.26 18.09 -6.47
C LEU A 178 20.18 18.69 -7.37
N ILE A 179 20.56 19.25 -8.53
CA ILE A 179 19.60 19.75 -9.52
C ILE A 179 18.67 18.60 -9.93
N LEU A 180 19.21 17.46 -10.36
CA LEU A 180 18.37 16.33 -10.79
C LEU A 180 17.44 15.82 -9.68
N GLN A 181 17.86 15.84 -8.41
CA GLN A 181 17.00 15.41 -7.30
C GLN A 181 15.92 16.42 -6.91
N LEU A 182 16.10 17.72 -7.18
CA LEU A 182 15.02 18.71 -6.99
C LEU A 182 13.79 18.35 -7.83
N GLY A 183 13.99 17.75 -9.00
CA GLY A 183 12.92 17.22 -9.86
C GLY A 183 11.98 16.26 -9.13
N MET A 184 12.54 15.39 -8.29
CA MET A 184 11.79 14.36 -7.54
C MET A 184 10.96 14.91 -6.38
N THR A 185 11.11 16.20 -6.05
CA THR A 185 10.36 16.88 -4.99
C THR A 185 9.55 18.05 -5.52
N VAL A 186 10.20 19.17 -5.83
CA VAL A 186 9.49 20.47 -5.98
C VAL A 186 8.61 20.49 -7.24
N PRO A 187 9.12 20.24 -8.46
CA PRO A 187 8.28 20.24 -9.65
C PRO A 187 7.23 19.12 -9.61
N ARG A 188 7.61 17.95 -9.07
CA ARG A 188 6.72 16.80 -8.95
C ARG A 188 5.53 17.08 -8.03
N LEU A 189 5.77 17.67 -6.86
CA LEU A 189 4.71 18.06 -5.92
C LEU A 189 3.88 19.22 -6.45
N ALA A 190 4.50 20.21 -7.08
CA ALA A 190 3.77 21.31 -7.72
C ALA A 190 2.82 20.77 -8.81
N GLY A 191 3.30 19.83 -9.63
CA GLY A 191 2.48 19.13 -10.62
C GLY A 191 1.35 18.31 -9.99
N LEU A 192 1.63 17.63 -8.87
CA LEU A 192 0.62 16.88 -8.12
C LEU A 192 -0.52 17.77 -7.63
N LEU A 193 -0.19 18.95 -7.09
CA LEU A 193 -1.15 19.93 -6.61
C LEU A 193 -1.94 20.60 -7.76
N ALA A 194 -1.30 20.81 -8.91
CA ALA A 194 -1.92 21.51 -10.04
C ALA A 194 -2.80 20.62 -10.93
N GLY A 195 -2.51 19.32 -11.02
CA GLY A 195 -3.16 18.43 -11.99
C GLY A 195 -3.17 16.95 -11.59
N GLY A 196 -3.11 16.65 -10.30
CA GLY A 196 -3.14 15.28 -9.80
C GLY A 196 -1.95 14.44 -10.28
N ILE A 197 -2.15 13.13 -10.39
CA ILE A 197 -1.11 12.18 -10.78
C ILE A 197 -0.52 12.54 -12.15
N THR A 198 -1.37 12.86 -13.12
CA THR A 198 -0.97 13.31 -14.46
C THR A 198 -0.09 14.56 -14.39
N GLY A 199 -0.52 15.58 -13.63
CA GLY A 199 0.24 16.82 -13.44
C GLY A 199 1.62 16.57 -12.83
N SER A 200 1.72 15.67 -11.84
CA SER A 200 2.99 15.27 -11.23
C SER A 200 3.97 14.70 -12.26
N PHE A 201 3.56 13.72 -13.05
CA PHE A 201 4.45 13.10 -14.04
C PHE A 201 4.71 13.98 -15.26
N ALA A 202 3.78 14.86 -15.64
CA ALA A 202 4.00 15.86 -16.67
C ALA A 202 5.05 16.90 -16.25
N ALA A 203 4.94 17.43 -15.01
CA ALA A 203 5.92 18.37 -14.46
C ALA A 203 7.30 17.71 -14.32
N LEU A 204 7.35 16.45 -13.89
CA LEU A 204 8.57 15.67 -13.78
C LEU A 204 9.23 15.45 -15.17
N ALA A 205 8.45 15.06 -16.18
CA ALA A 205 8.94 14.88 -17.54
C ALA A 205 9.45 16.19 -18.14
N ALA A 206 8.73 17.30 -17.97
CA ALA A 206 9.14 18.62 -18.42
C ALA A 206 10.45 19.07 -17.75
N TYR A 207 10.57 18.86 -16.43
CA TYR A 207 11.77 19.18 -15.67
C TYR A 207 13.01 18.43 -16.19
N TYR A 208 12.90 17.12 -16.37
CA TYR A 208 14.01 16.32 -16.85
C TYR A 208 14.30 16.54 -18.33
N ALA A 209 13.29 16.86 -19.16
CA ALA A 209 13.51 17.26 -20.53
C ALA A 209 14.32 18.58 -20.60
N LEU A 210 13.99 19.56 -19.75
CA LEU A 210 14.76 20.80 -19.64
C LEU A 210 16.19 20.53 -19.18
N CYS A 211 16.39 19.69 -18.15
CA CYS A 211 17.72 19.33 -17.68
C CYS A 211 18.52 18.61 -18.77
N ALA A 212 17.90 17.63 -19.44
CA ALA A 212 18.50 16.92 -20.57
C ALA A 212 18.92 17.90 -21.66
N PHE A 213 18.07 18.86 -22.04
CA PHE A 213 18.38 19.87 -23.04
C PHE A 213 19.53 20.80 -22.62
N LEU A 214 19.51 21.29 -21.37
CA LEU A 214 20.54 22.19 -20.84
C LEU A 214 21.91 21.50 -20.71
N PHE A 215 21.92 20.24 -20.29
CA PHE A 215 23.14 19.46 -20.11
C PHE A 215 23.64 18.82 -21.41
N ALA A 216 22.76 18.60 -22.38
CA ALA A 216 23.11 18.06 -23.69
C ALA A 216 23.58 19.12 -24.70
N ARG A 217 23.78 20.40 -24.31
CA ARG A 217 24.03 21.50 -25.25
C ARG A 217 25.05 21.12 -26.34
N PRO A 218 24.68 21.34 -27.62
CA PRO A 218 25.20 20.58 -28.74
C PRO A 218 26.60 21.08 -29.14
N SER A 219 27.61 20.22 -29.02
CA SER A 219 28.43 20.03 -30.22
C SER A 219 27.47 19.39 -31.23
N PRO A 220 27.40 19.84 -32.49
CA PRO A 220 26.66 19.09 -33.51
C PRO A 220 27.10 17.65 -33.37
N ILE A 221 26.15 16.76 -33.14
CA ILE A 221 26.41 15.33 -32.97
C ILE A 221 27.20 14.95 -34.22
N ARG A 222 28.52 14.87 -34.12
CA ARG A 222 29.35 14.39 -35.21
C ARG A 222 29.17 12.87 -35.20
N LEU A 223 27.98 12.43 -35.62
CA LEU A 223 27.63 11.05 -36.01
C LEU A 223 28.61 10.49 -37.06
N ARG A 224 29.53 11.31 -37.58
CA ARG A 224 30.67 10.89 -38.40
C ARG A 224 31.62 9.89 -37.72
N ARG A 225 31.58 9.70 -36.40
CA ARG A 225 32.40 8.67 -35.73
C ARG A 225 31.54 7.44 -35.44
N ARG A 226 31.93 6.27 -35.98
CA ARG A 226 31.28 4.99 -35.66
C ARG A 226 31.48 4.71 -34.17
N LEU A 227 30.40 4.76 -33.38
CA LEU A 227 30.41 4.34 -31.98
C LEU A 227 30.58 2.83 -31.91
N PRO A 228 31.47 2.30 -31.05
CA PRO A 228 31.70 0.86 -30.91
C PRO A 228 30.62 0.20 -30.02
N LEU A 229 29.34 0.39 -30.35
CA LEU A 229 28.19 -0.01 -29.51
C LEU A 229 28.23 -1.49 -29.10
N LEU A 230 28.57 -2.38 -30.02
CA LEU A 230 28.71 -3.82 -29.74
C LEU A 230 29.82 -4.13 -28.73
N ALA A 231 30.97 -3.46 -28.83
CA ALA A 231 32.07 -3.66 -27.89
C ALA A 231 31.72 -3.08 -26.51
N MET A 232 31.03 -1.93 -26.46
CA MET A 232 30.53 -1.33 -25.23
C MET A 232 29.50 -2.24 -24.56
N ALA A 233 28.51 -2.73 -25.32
CA ALA A 233 27.45 -3.61 -24.83
C ALA A 233 27.99 -4.92 -24.25
N ARG A 234 29.01 -5.53 -24.86
CA ARG A 234 29.66 -6.75 -24.33
C ARG A 234 30.22 -6.59 -22.91
N ILE A 235 30.65 -5.37 -22.55
CA ILE A 235 31.20 -5.07 -21.22
C ILE A 235 30.10 -4.54 -20.29
N ALA A 236 29.19 -3.73 -20.81
CA ALA A 236 28.16 -3.04 -20.06
C ALA A 236 26.98 -3.95 -19.64
N LEU A 237 26.48 -4.80 -20.54
CA LEU A 237 25.29 -5.63 -20.29
C LEU A 237 25.41 -6.57 -19.09
N PRO A 238 26.55 -7.25 -18.84
CA PRO A 238 26.70 -8.05 -17.62
C PRO A 238 26.62 -7.23 -16.33
N LEU A 239 27.11 -5.99 -16.34
CA LEU A 239 27.04 -5.06 -15.20
C LEU A 239 25.61 -4.51 -15.03
N PHE A 240 24.94 -4.25 -16.15
CA PHE A 240 23.55 -3.84 -16.19
C PHE A 240 22.63 -4.89 -15.58
N ALA A 241 22.81 -6.16 -15.95
CA ALA A 241 21.99 -7.26 -15.44
C ALA A 241 21.95 -7.27 -13.92
N PHE A 242 23.10 -7.09 -13.27
CA PHE A 242 23.19 -7.06 -11.81
C PHE A 242 22.47 -5.85 -11.18
N ASN A 243 22.67 -4.64 -11.73
CA ASN A 243 22.04 -3.44 -11.17
C ASN A 243 20.53 -3.43 -11.41
N LEU A 244 20.10 -3.80 -12.61
CA LEU A 244 18.69 -3.90 -12.98
C LEU A 244 17.99 -4.93 -12.11
N SER A 245 18.61 -6.09 -11.87
CA SER A 245 17.98 -7.16 -11.12
C SER A 245 17.69 -6.76 -9.67
N TRP A 246 18.61 -6.02 -9.03
CA TRP A 246 18.40 -5.46 -7.69
C TRP A 246 17.24 -4.46 -7.66
N ILE A 247 17.17 -3.54 -8.63
CA ILE A 247 16.10 -2.54 -8.70
C ILE A 247 14.74 -3.19 -8.94
N LEU A 248 14.67 -4.19 -9.84
CA LEU A 248 13.44 -4.93 -10.11
C LEU A 248 12.95 -5.67 -8.87
N TYR A 249 13.84 -6.31 -8.11
CA TYR A 249 13.46 -7.00 -6.89
C TYR A 249 12.88 -6.04 -5.83
N LEU A 250 13.56 -4.91 -5.58
CA LEU A 250 13.10 -3.92 -4.61
C LEU A 250 11.74 -3.30 -4.94
N GLY A 251 11.42 -3.16 -6.23
CA GLY A 251 10.11 -2.63 -6.68
C GLY A 251 9.05 -3.69 -6.95
N ALA A 252 9.40 -4.97 -7.01
CA ALA A 252 8.49 -6.05 -7.39
C ALA A 252 7.34 -6.25 -6.40
N ASN A 253 7.57 -5.98 -5.11
CA ASN A 253 6.53 -6.16 -4.08
C ASN A 253 5.26 -5.35 -4.38
N ARG A 254 5.37 -4.12 -4.92
CA ARG A 254 4.22 -3.31 -5.31
C ARG A 254 3.47 -3.91 -6.50
N TRP A 255 4.19 -4.47 -7.46
CA TRP A 255 3.58 -5.14 -8.62
C TRP A 255 2.85 -6.41 -8.22
N VAL A 256 3.46 -7.22 -7.35
CA VAL A 256 2.83 -8.40 -6.78
C VAL A 256 1.59 -7.99 -5.98
N SER A 257 1.71 -6.99 -5.09
CA SER A 257 0.58 -6.48 -4.31
C SER A 257 -0.55 -5.94 -5.21
N ALA A 258 -0.23 -5.28 -6.32
CA ALA A 258 -1.22 -4.79 -7.28
C ALA A 258 -2.00 -5.91 -7.99
N THR A 259 -1.41 -7.11 -8.10
CA THR A 259 -2.12 -8.29 -8.63
C THR A 259 -2.98 -9.00 -7.59
N LEU A 260 -2.66 -8.84 -6.31
CA LEU A 260 -3.31 -9.56 -5.21
C LEU A 260 -4.39 -8.72 -4.50
N SER A 261 -4.27 -7.39 -4.51
CA SER A 261 -5.02 -6.52 -3.60
C SER A 261 -5.96 -5.59 -4.34
N SER A 262 -6.97 -5.08 -3.62
CA SER A 262 -7.79 -3.97 -4.10
C SER A 262 -6.92 -2.71 -4.34
N PRO A 263 -7.38 -1.72 -5.13
CA PRO A 263 -6.65 -0.46 -5.29
C PRO A 263 -6.37 0.25 -3.97
N HIS A 264 -7.32 0.23 -3.03
CA HIS A 264 -7.18 0.80 -1.70
C HIS A 264 -6.04 0.13 -0.92
N ASP A 265 -6.07 -1.20 -0.84
CA ASP A 265 -5.08 -2.01 -0.12
C ASP A 265 -3.66 -1.89 -0.73
N LEU A 266 -3.58 -1.80 -2.06
CA LEU A 266 -2.33 -1.49 -2.75
C LEU A 266 -1.76 -0.14 -2.29
N GLY A 267 -2.63 0.85 -2.06
CA GLY A 267 -2.27 2.15 -1.50
C GLY A 267 -1.61 2.06 -0.13
N LEU A 268 -2.28 1.36 0.79
CA LEU A 268 -1.78 1.11 2.14
C LEU A 268 -0.43 0.38 2.11
N PHE A 269 -0.35 -0.73 1.36
CA PHE A 269 0.90 -1.47 1.20
C PHE A 269 2.00 -0.62 0.57
N SER A 270 1.66 0.22 -0.42
CA SER A 270 2.61 1.08 -1.10
C SER A 270 3.18 2.17 -0.20
N LEU A 271 2.44 2.64 0.81
CA LEU A 271 2.95 3.58 1.81
C LEU A 271 4.03 2.90 2.63
N SER A 272 3.70 1.75 3.20
CA SER A 272 4.61 0.90 3.98
C SER A 272 5.89 0.58 3.19
N ALA A 273 5.75 0.19 1.91
CA ALA A 273 6.88 -0.08 1.02
C ALA A 273 7.73 1.16 0.72
N SER A 274 7.11 2.34 0.66
CA SER A 274 7.83 3.61 0.43
C SER A 274 8.64 4.02 1.66
N LEU A 275 8.08 3.87 2.86
CA LEU A 275 8.80 4.11 4.13
C LEU A 275 10.00 3.17 4.26
N ALA A 276 9.81 1.87 3.95
CA ALA A 276 10.90 0.89 3.94
C ALA A 276 12.02 1.26 2.95
N MET A 277 11.67 1.70 1.75
CA MET A 277 12.64 2.11 0.72
C MET A 277 13.48 3.32 1.13
N ILE A 278 12.93 4.26 1.89
CA ILE A 278 13.69 5.39 2.45
C ILE A 278 14.76 4.88 3.40
N GLY A 279 14.40 3.98 4.32
CA GLY A 279 15.34 3.33 5.24
C GLY A 279 16.46 2.60 4.50
N LEU A 280 16.12 1.83 3.47
CA LEU A 280 17.10 1.13 2.63
C LEU A 280 18.01 2.08 1.85
N GLY A 281 17.47 3.19 1.34
CA GLY A 281 18.25 4.23 0.67
C GLY A 281 19.31 4.84 1.59
N LEU A 282 18.95 5.11 2.85
CA LEU A 282 19.88 5.59 3.87
C LEU A 282 20.98 4.56 4.15
N MET A 283 20.62 3.29 4.31
CA MET A 283 21.61 2.22 4.55
C MET A 283 22.57 2.04 3.37
N SER A 284 22.06 2.11 2.14
CA SER A 284 22.90 2.04 0.94
C SER A 284 23.92 3.19 0.89
N THR A 285 23.52 4.40 1.26
CA THR A 285 24.44 5.55 1.36
C THR A 285 25.54 5.31 2.39
N VAL A 286 25.19 4.80 3.58
CA VAL A 286 26.20 4.47 4.61
C VAL A 286 27.13 3.37 4.10
N ALA A 287 26.59 2.32 3.47
CA ALA A 287 27.35 1.21 2.91
C ALA A 287 28.42 1.72 1.93
N GLN A 288 28.04 2.61 1.01
CA GLN A 288 28.93 3.19 -0.02
C GLN A 288 30.18 3.87 0.55
N THR A 289 30.07 4.49 1.74
CA THR A 289 31.22 5.15 2.38
C THR A 289 32.15 4.18 3.11
N ARG A 290 31.65 3.00 3.51
CA ARG A 290 32.39 2.05 4.34
C ARG A 290 33.01 0.90 3.55
N TYR A 291 32.32 0.37 2.54
CA TYR A 291 32.74 -0.85 1.87
C TYR A 291 34.13 -0.80 1.18
N PRO A 292 34.67 0.35 0.69
CA PRO A 292 36.02 0.37 0.11
C PRO A 292 37.11 0.03 1.12
N ARG A 293 36.91 0.42 2.40
CA ARG A 293 37.83 0.05 3.50
C ARG A 293 37.78 -1.44 3.82
N PHE A 294 36.63 -2.08 3.61
CA PHE A 294 36.45 -3.52 3.80
C PHE A 294 37.10 -4.34 2.70
N LEU A 295 36.96 -3.93 1.44
CA LEU A 295 37.61 -4.59 0.30
C LEU A 295 39.12 -4.70 0.47
N ALA A 296 39.78 -3.65 0.98
CA ALA A 296 41.21 -3.67 1.26
C ALA A 296 41.62 -4.70 2.35
N ARG A 297 40.70 -5.10 3.23
CA ARG A 297 40.94 -6.10 4.30
C ARG A 297 40.62 -7.53 3.85
N ILE A 298 39.76 -7.69 2.85
CA ILE A 298 39.31 -8.98 2.30
C ILE A 298 40.45 -9.68 1.50
N GLU A 299 41.57 -9.03 1.26
CA GLU A 299 42.77 -9.64 0.65
C GLU A 299 43.58 -10.54 1.60
N ALA A 300 43.28 -10.54 2.92
CA ALA A 300 44.06 -11.22 3.97
C ALA A 300 43.72 -12.71 4.22
N GLY A 301 43.10 -13.43 3.27
CA GLY A 301 42.72 -14.84 3.41
C GLY A 301 41.32 -15.08 4.01
N ALA A 302 40.75 -16.27 3.77
CA ALA A 302 39.32 -16.56 3.98
C ALA A 302 38.83 -16.41 5.44
N ASP A 303 39.63 -16.80 6.43
CA ASP A 303 39.24 -16.75 7.85
C ASP A 303 39.26 -15.33 8.45
N ALA A 304 40.21 -14.50 8.05
CA ALA A 304 40.27 -13.10 8.44
C ALA A 304 39.14 -12.31 7.76
N CYS A 305 38.88 -12.62 6.48
CA CYS A 305 37.77 -12.07 5.71
C CYS A 305 36.40 -12.41 6.34
N SER A 306 36.16 -13.69 6.70
CA SER A 306 34.89 -14.14 7.31
C SER A 306 34.57 -13.38 8.59
N ARG A 307 35.55 -13.24 9.49
CA ARG A 307 35.34 -12.57 10.79
C ARG A 307 35.01 -11.08 10.66
N GLU A 308 35.65 -10.38 9.72
CA GLU A 308 35.38 -8.96 9.51
C GLU A 308 34.00 -8.75 8.88
N ILE A 309 33.61 -9.59 7.92
CA ILE A 309 32.25 -9.58 7.32
C ILE A 309 31.18 -9.86 8.38
N GLU A 310 31.39 -10.89 9.21
CA GLU A 310 30.48 -11.22 10.32
C GLU A 310 30.27 -10.02 11.25
N ARG A 311 31.35 -9.37 11.69
CA ARG A 311 31.27 -8.23 12.62
C ARG A 311 30.42 -7.08 12.05
N GLU A 312 30.61 -6.73 10.79
CA GLU A 312 29.86 -5.64 10.17
C GLU A 312 28.40 -6.01 9.93
N LEU A 313 28.13 -7.22 9.43
CA LEU A 313 26.76 -7.64 9.20
C LEU A 313 25.99 -7.72 10.51
N PHE A 314 26.61 -8.17 11.60
CA PHE A 314 25.96 -8.15 12.91
C PHE A 314 25.69 -6.73 13.41
N ALA A 315 26.62 -5.80 13.21
CA ALA A 315 26.41 -4.40 13.57
C ALA A 315 25.24 -3.78 12.78
N VAL A 316 25.20 -3.97 11.46
CA VAL A 316 24.11 -3.50 10.60
C VAL A 316 22.77 -4.13 11.00
N THR A 317 22.77 -5.44 11.27
CA THR A 317 21.57 -6.17 11.69
C THR A 317 21.05 -5.68 13.02
N ALA A 318 21.92 -5.43 14.00
CA ALA A 318 21.54 -4.90 15.30
C ALA A 318 20.86 -3.53 15.15
N VAL A 319 21.44 -2.62 14.36
CA VAL A 319 20.85 -1.30 14.10
C VAL A 319 19.48 -1.42 13.43
N LEU A 320 19.37 -2.25 12.38
CA LEU A 320 18.10 -2.44 11.67
C LEU A 320 17.03 -3.11 12.53
N THR A 321 17.42 -4.02 13.42
CA THR A 321 16.52 -4.66 14.39
C THR A 321 16.01 -3.65 15.40
N LEU A 322 16.86 -2.72 15.87
CA LEU A 322 16.42 -1.64 16.76
C LEU A 322 15.44 -0.69 16.06
N ILE A 323 15.68 -0.36 14.78
CA ILE A 323 14.75 0.45 13.98
C ILE A 323 13.42 -0.28 13.79
N ALA A 324 13.45 -1.57 13.45
CA ALA A 324 12.25 -2.38 13.27
C ALA A 324 11.47 -2.56 14.59
N ALA A 325 12.16 -2.75 15.71
CA ALA A 325 11.55 -2.79 17.04
C ALA A 325 10.93 -1.44 17.44
N ALA A 326 11.57 -0.32 17.12
CA ALA A 326 10.97 1.00 17.32
C ALA A 326 9.72 1.18 16.45
N ALA A 327 9.73 0.68 15.21
CA ALA A 327 8.56 0.74 14.32
C ALA A 327 7.34 0.00 14.91
N VAL A 328 7.52 -1.08 15.68
CA VAL A 328 6.41 -1.77 16.36
C VAL A 328 5.59 -0.80 17.22
N TYR A 329 6.24 0.12 17.94
CA TYR A 329 5.57 1.05 18.84
C TYR A 329 5.20 2.39 18.19
N LEU A 330 5.97 2.81 17.19
CA LEU A 330 5.84 4.14 16.59
C LEU A 330 4.99 4.14 15.32
N ALA A 331 4.87 3.03 14.59
CA ALA A 331 4.21 3.00 13.29
C ALA A 331 2.76 3.49 13.38
N GLY A 332 1.96 2.97 14.31
CA GLY A 332 0.54 3.38 14.45
C GLY A 332 0.39 4.88 14.74
N PRO A 333 0.97 5.40 15.83
CA PRO A 333 0.88 6.83 16.16
C PRO A 333 1.44 7.75 15.06
N VAL A 334 2.55 7.35 14.42
CA VAL A 334 3.18 8.14 13.35
C VAL A 334 2.32 8.11 12.10
N THR A 335 1.76 6.97 11.72
CA THR A 335 0.89 6.86 10.54
C THR A 335 -0.40 7.65 10.74
N ALA A 336 -1.07 7.52 11.89
CA ALA A 336 -2.26 8.30 12.20
C ALA A 336 -1.99 9.82 12.21
N LEU A 337 -0.83 10.25 12.73
CA LEU A 337 -0.47 11.66 12.79
C LEU A 337 -0.02 12.23 11.44
N ILE A 338 0.78 11.48 10.69
CA ILE A 338 1.45 11.98 9.49
C ILE A 338 0.64 11.66 8.23
N PHE A 339 -0.05 10.54 8.17
CA PHE A 339 -0.73 10.02 6.99
C PHE A 339 -2.19 9.65 7.33
N PRO A 340 -3.07 10.64 7.58
CA PRO A 340 -4.47 10.36 7.87
C PRO A 340 -5.12 9.60 6.71
N GLY A 341 -5.91 8.57 7.00
CA GLY A 341 -6.51 7.67 6.01
C GLY A 341 -5.61 6.50 5.58
N TYR A 342 -4.47 6.31 6.25
CA TYR A 342 -3.56 5.18 6.03
C TYR A 342 -3.31 4.36 7.30
N GLU A 343 -4.12 4.52 8.34
CA GLU A 343 -3.96 3.89 9.66
C GLU A 343 -3.86 2.36 9.56
N ASP A 344 -4.63 1.77 8.64
CA ASP A 344 -4.65 0.34 8.35
C ASP A 344 -3.32 -0.17 7.73
N SER A 345 -2.41 0.71 7.33
CA SER A 345 -1.08 0.33 6.87
C SER A 345 -0.11 -0.01 8.02
N THR A 346 -0.51 0.17 9.28
CA THR A 346 0.38 0.05 10.46
C THR A 346 1.05 -1.32 10.56
N ALA A 347 0.28 -2.40 10.51
CA ALA A 347 0.83 -3.75 10.65
C ALA A 347 1.75 -4.13 9.47
N SER A 348 1.34 -3.82 8.24
CA SER A 348 2.20 -3.97 7.06
C SER A 348 3.48 -3.10 7.12
N THR A 349 3.43 -1.92 7.75
CA THR A 349 4.59 -1.04 7.97
C THR A 349 5.61 -1.70 8.90
N VAL A 350 5.15 -2.29 10.01
CA VAL A 350 5.99 -3.02 10.95
C VAL A 350 6.64 -4.23 10.28
N ALA A 351 5.86 -5.02 9.54
CA ALA A 351 6.36 -6.19 8.82
C ALA A 351 7.39 -5.81 7.74
N LEU A 352 7.16 -4.72 7.00
CA LEU A 352 8.15 -4.22 6.02
C LEU A 352 9.38 -3.60 6.67
N ALA A 353 9.28 -3.04 7.88
CA ALA A 353 10.45 -2.67 8.67
C ALA A 353 11.29 -3.91 9.05
N ALA A 354 10.65 -5.05 9.36
CA ALA A 354 11.37 -6.32 9.55
C ALA A 354 12.03 -6.82 8.25
N ALA A 355 11.38 -6.65 7.10
CA ALA A 355 11.97 -6.97 5.79
C ALA A 355 13.22 -6.13 5.49
N CYS A 356 13.32 -4.91 6.02
CA CYS A 356 14.52 -4.07 5.89
C CYS A 356 15.75 -4.69 6.55
N ILE A 357 15.62 -5.62 7.51
CA ILE A 357 16.75 -6.26 8.19
C ILE A 357 17.62 -7.04 7.19
N PRO A 358 17.11 -8.08 6.49
CA PRO A 358 17.87 -8.77 5.45
C PRO A 358 18.14 -7.88 4.23
N LEU A 359 17.23 -6.99 3.81
CA LEU A 359 17.44 -6.11 2.65
C LEU A 359 18.54 -5.07 2.86
N GLY A 360 18.63 -4.52 4.07
CA GLY A 360 19.71 -3.61 4.45
C GLY A 360 21.05 -4.34 4.51
N ALA A 361 21.09 -5.53 5.09
CA ALA A 361 22.29 -6.37 5.07
C ALA A 361 22.72 -6.75 3.64
N MET A 362 21.77 -7.08 2.76
CA MET A 362 22.02 -7.30 1.32
C MET A 362 22.67 -6.08 0.68
N SER A 363 22.13 -4.88 0.91
CA SER A 363 22.71 -3.63 0.35
C SER A 363 24.19 -3.44 0.74
N TRP A 364 24.60 -3.99 1.87
CA TRP A 364 25.97 -3.95 2.38
C TRP A 364 26.91 -4.95 1.69
N ILE A 365 26.44 -6.16 1.41
CA ILE A 365 27.25 -7.23 0.78
C ILE A 365 27.28 -7.14 -0.74
N THR A 366 26.25 -6.53 -1.34
CA THR A 366 26.06 -6.46 -2.79
C THR A 366 27.31 -5.95 -3.53
N PRO A 367 27.94 -4.82 -3.16
CA PRO A 367 29.16 -4.36 -3.83
C PRO A 367 30.33 -5.36 -3.75
N MET A 368 30.44 -6.10 -2.64
CA MET A 368 31.51 -7.09 -2.43
C MET A 368 31.31 -8.30 -3.34
N LEU A 369 30.06 -8.76 -3.48
CA LEU A 369 29.68 -9.86 -4.38
C LEU A 369 29.93 -9.49 -5.84
N VAL A 370 29.57 -8.27 -6.26
CA VAL A 370 29.82 -7.80 -7.64
C VAL A 370 31.30 -7.87 -7.99
N ILE A 371 32.17 -7.45 -7.07
CA ILE A 371 33.61 -7.39 -7.31
C ILE A 371 34.24 -8.79 -7.34
N ARG A 372 33.78 -9.71 -6.48
CA ARG A 372 34.35 -11.06 -6.35
C ARG A 372 33.71 -12.10 -7.27
N SER A 373 32.52 -11.84 -7.79
CA SER A 373 31.81 -12.75 -8.70
C SER A 373 32.60 -13.00 -9.98
N LEU A 374 32.74 -14.28 -10.33
CA LEU A 374 33.41 -14.73 -11.57
C LEU A 374 32.45 -14.66 -12.78
N ARG A 375 31.13 -14.60 -12.53
CA ARG A 375 30.08 -14.63 -13.56
C ARG A 375 28.89 -13.71 -13.17
N PRO A 376 29.12 -12.40 -12.99
CA PRO A 376 28.17 -11.49 -12.34
C PRO A 376 26.80 -11.42 -13.00
N GLY A 377 26.72 -11.53 -14.33
CA GLY A 377 25.43 -11.55 -15.04
C GLY A 377 24.60 -12.80 -14.77
N ILE A 378 25.22 -13.98 -14.70
CA ILE A 378 24.53 -15.25 -14.44
C ILE A 378 24.10 -15.32 -12.98
N ASP A 379 25.00 -14.96 -12.07
CA ASP A 379 24.72 -14.96 -10.63
C ASP A 379 23.57 -13.99 -10.31
N ALA A 380 23.57 -12.80 -10.92
CA ALA A 380 22.47 -11.83 -10.79
C ALA A 380 21.13 -12.41 -11.27
N LEU A 381 21.12 -13.03 -12.45
CA LEU A 381 19.91 -13.59 -13.05
C LEU A 381 19.34 -14.73 -12.20
N LEU A 382 20.19 -15.64 -11.73
CA LEU A 382 19.77 -16.77 -10.90
C LEU A 382 19.24 -16.32 -9.54
N LEU A 383 19.97 -15.42 -8.86
CA LEU A 383 19.55 -14.88 -7.57
C LEU A 383 18.21 -14.14 -7.69
N THR A 384 18.07 -13.31 -8.72
CA THR A 384 16.90 -12.44 -8.85
C THR A 384 15.70 -13.18 -9.42
N GLY A 385 15.88 -14.03 -10.43
CA GLY A 385 14.79 -14.80 -11.01
C GLY A 385 14.14 -15.73 -9.99
N ALA A 386 14.93 -16.51 -9.26
CA ALA A 386 14.44 -17.34 -8.17
C ALA A 386 13.88 -16.49 -7.02
N GLY A 387 14.56 -15.38 -6.68
CA GLY A 387 14.11 -14.45 -5.65
C GLY A 387 12.74 -13.84 -5.93
N LEU A 388 12.47 -13.44 -7.17
CA LEU A 388 11.17 -12.88 -7.60
C LEU A 388 10.06 -13.93 -7.53
N ALA A 389 10.34 -15.17 -7.92
CA ALA A 389 9.38 -16.26 -7.81
C ALA A 389 9.02 -16.55 -6.34
N VAL A 390 10.02 -16.60 -5.45
CA VAL A 390 9.81 -16.76 -4.01
C VAL A 390 9.05 -15.57 -3.44
N LEU A 391 9.39 -14.34 -3.85
CA LEU A 391 8.68 -13.13 -3.43
C LEU A 391 7.20 -13.20 -3.79
N ALA A 392 6.89 -13.49 -5.05
CA ALA A 392 5.51 -13.60 -5.52
C ALA A 392 4.73 -14.69 -4.77
N ALA A 393 5.32 -15.89 -4.62
CA ALA A 393 4.68 -17.00 -3.93
C ALA A 393 4.47 -16.73 -2.43
N ALA A 394 5.47 -16.18 -1.74
CA ALA A 394 5.39 -15.88 -0.32
C ALA A 394 4.39 -14.75 -0.04
N MET A 395 4.37 -13.71 -0.87
CA MET A 395 3.38 -12.64 -0.76
C MET A 395 1.96 -13.12 -1.07
N ALA A 396 1.78 -13.98 -2.08
CA ALA A 396 0.47 -14.57 -2.40
C ALA A 396 -0.05 -15.48 -1.27
N CYS A 397 0.81 -16.32 -0.70
CA CYS A 397 0.48 -17.15 0.45
C CYS A 397 0.14 -16.29 1.68
N GLY A 398 0.96 -15.26 1.95
CA GLY A 398 0.69 -14.30 3.01
C GLY A 398 -0.62 -13.55 2.81
N HIS A 399 -0.92 -13.12 1.58
CA HIS A 399 -2.18 -12.46 1.25
C HIS A 399 -3.40 -13.31 1.61
N ALA A 400 -3.36 -14.60 1.26
CA ALA A 400 -4.43 -15.53 1.58
C ALA A 400 -4.62 -15.74 3.09
N LEU A 401 -3.60 -15.50 3.91
CA LEU A 401 -3.64 -15.68 5.36
C LEU A 401 -4.05 -14.41 6.11
N ALA A 402 -3.58 -13.24 5.68
CA ALA A 402 -3.72 -12.01 6.44
C ALA A 402 -3.68 -10.73 5.58
N GLY A 403 -4.17 -10.78 4.34
CA GLY A 403 -4.28 -9.60 3.49
C GLY A 403 -2.93 -8.90 3.26
N ILE A 404 -2.90 -7.57 3.36
CA ILE A 404 -1.67 -6.77 3.13
C ILE A 404 -0.59 -7.00 4.19
N ASP A 405 -0.98 -7.38 5.41
CA ASP A 405 -0.02 -7.67 6.49
C ASP A 405 0.69 -9.00 6.23
N GLY A 406 -0.07 -9.99 5.79
CA GLY A 406 0.48 -11.26 5.34
C GLY A 406 1.38 -11.08 4.11
N GLN A 407 1.02 -10.22 3.16
CA GLN A 407 1.92 -9.87 2.04
C GLN A 407 3.24 -9.27 2.54
N ALA A 408 3.21 -8.38 3.53
CA ALA A 408 4.40 -7.75 4.08
C ALA A 408 5.33 -8.76 4.80
N TRP A 409 4.77 -9.71 5.56
CA TRP A 409 5.54 -10.80 6.16
C TRP A 409 6.06 -11.79 5.11
N GLY A 410 5.28 -12.06 4.06
CA GLY A 410 5.73 -12.81 2.89
C GLY A 410 6.94 -12.16 2.21
N ASN A 411 6.97 -10.82 2.12
CA ASN A 411 8.13 -10.08 1.63
C ASN A 411 9.34 -10.22 2.57
N ALA A 412 9.15 -10.13 3.89
CA ALA A 412 10.23 -10.34 4.87
C ALA A 412 10.84 -11.75 4.77
N PHE A 413 10.00 -12.77 4.60
CA PHE A 413 10.43 -14.15 4.37
C PHE A 413 11.22 -14.28 3.05
N ALA A 414 10.69 -13.75 1.95
CA ALA A 414 11.35 -13.80 0.65
C ALA A 414 12.71 -13.09 0.67
N ALA A 415 12.82 -11.98 1.40
CA ALA A 415 14.08 -11.28 1.61
C ALA A 415 15.10 -12.14 2.38
N LEU A 416 14.69 -12.88 3.42
CA LEU A 416 15.58 -13.81 4.13
C LEU A 416 16.07 -14.94 3.22
N VAL A 417 15.20 -15.47 2.35
CA VAL A 417 15.58 -16.51 1.38
C VAL A 417 16.60 -15.97 0.37
N LEU A 418 16.37 -14.78 -0.19
CA LEU A 418 17.32 -14.14 -1.11
C LEU A 418 18.66 -13.86 -0.42
N PHE A 419 18.64 -13.33 0.80
CA PHE A 419 19.86 -13.10 1.60
C PHE A 419 20.63 -14.40 1.83
N THR A 420 19.94 -15.49 2.16
CA THR A 420 20.55 -16.82 2.34
C THR A 420 21.24 -17.29 1.07
N ALA A 421 20.62 -17.09 -0.10
CA ALA A 421 21.21 -17.42 -1.38
C ALA A 421 22.48 -16.56 -1.67
N MET A 422 22.45 -15.27 -1.32
CA MET A 422 23.61 -14.39 -1.44
C MET A 422 24.75 -14.82 -0.50
N VAL A 423 24.47 -15.21 0.74
CA VAL A 423 25.48 -15.72 1.68
C VAL A 423 26.08 -17.03 1.19
N LYS A 424 25.27 -17.92 0.59
CA LYS A 424 25.77 -19.15 -0.05
C LYS A 424 26.73 -18.83 -1.19
N LEU A 425 26.43 -17.81 -2.00
CA LEU A 425 27.35 -17.34 -3.03
C LEU A 425 28.64 -16.78 -2.43
N MET A 426 28.56 -15.97 -1.36
CA MET A 426 29.74 -15.47 -0.64
C MET A 426 30.64 -16.61 -0.14
N HIS A 427 30.05 -17.68 0.38
CA HIS A 427 30.79 -18.87 0.79
C HIS A 427 31.49 -19.54 -0.40
N GLY A 428 30.78 -19.74 -1.52
CA GLY A 428 31.35 -20.30 -2.74
C GLY A 428 32.48 -19.46 -3.35
N LEU A 429 32.49 -18.15 -3.09
CA LEU A 429 33.55 -17.22 -3.48
C LEU A 429 34.71 -17.12 -2.46
N GLY A 430 34.70 -17.96 -1.41
CA GLY A 430 35.74 -17.98 -0.38
C GLY A 430 35.75 -16.76 0.55
N MET A 431 34.66 -15.99 0.59
CA MET A 431 34.56 -14.79 1.43
C MET A 431 34.19 -15.12 2.89
N THR A 432 33.49 -16.24 3.11
CA THR A 432 33.04 -16.67 4.43
C THR A 432 33.34 -18.15 4.65
N THR A 433 33.61 -18.51 5.90
CA THR A 433 33.69 -19.93 6.30
C THR A 433 32.28 -20.53 6.35
N GLY A 434 32.14 -21.85 6.27
CA GLY A 434 30.83 -22.50 6.39
C GLY A 434 30.13 -22.18 7.73
N ARG A 435 30.90 -22.11 8.83
CA ARG A 435 30.38 -21.71 10.15
C ARG A 435 29.97 -20.23 10.18
N GLY A 436 30.76 -19.35 9.57
CA GLY A 436 30.44 -17.92 9.46
C GLY A 436 29.16 -17.68 8.66
N ALA A 437 29.02 -18.37 7.51
CA ALA A 437 27.82 -18.31 6.68
C ALA A 437 26.54 -18.69 7.45
N VAL A 438 26.58 -19.79 8.22
CA VAL A 438 25.45 -20.22 9.07
C VAL A 438 25.11 -19.14 10.09
N ARG A 439 26.09 -18.61 10.83
CA ARG A 439 25.87 -17.57 11.84
C ARG A 439 25.26 -16.30 11.23
N ILE A 440 25.76 -15.87 10.07
CA ILE A 440 25.25 -14.70 9.35
C ILE A 440 23.75 -14.84 9.06
N VAL A 441 23.32 -16.00 8.55
CA VAL A 441 21.90 -16.27 8.26
C VAL A 441 21.08 -16.41 9.54
N THR A 442 21.59 -17.14 10.54
CA THR A 442 20.91 -17.33 11.83
C THR A 442 20.61 -15.99 12.51
N VAL A 443 21.55 -15.05 12.51
CA VAL A 443 21.34 -13.72 13.13
C VAL A 443 20.22 -12.94 12.44
N GLN A 444 20.10 -13.00 11.11
CA GLN A 444 18.96 -12.40 10.39
C GLN A 444 17.64 -13.04 10.80
N ALA A 445 17.60 -14.38 10.81
CA ALA A 445 16.38 -15.13 11.14
C ALA A 445 15.92 -14.83 12.56
N VAL A 446 16.85 -14.81 13.53
CA VAL A 446 16.55 -14.46 14.93
C VAL A 446 16.04 -13.02 15.04
N ALA A 447 16.62 -12.07 14.31
CA ALA A 447 16.17 -10.68 14.31
C ALA A 447 14.74 -10.52 13.75
N ILE A 448 14.41 -11.22 12.66
CA ILE A 448 13.05 -11.23 12.09
C ILE A 448 12.06 -11.87 13.07
N VAL A 449 12.40 -13.03 13.64
CA VAL A 449 11.56 -13.72 14.63
C VAL A 449 11.35 -12.85 15.86
N PHE A 450 12.40 -12.23 16.40
CA PHE A 450 12.30 -11.30 17.51
C PHE A 450 11.33 -10.15 17.21
N THR A 451 11.46 -9.54 16.03
CA THR A 451 10.58 -8.44 15.61
C THR A 451 9.14 -8.92 15.44
N ALA A 452 8.92 -10.11 14.87
CA ALA A 452 7.59 -10.71 14.71
C ALA A 452 6.94 -11.02 16.07
N THR A 453 7.70 -11.62 17.01
CA THR A 453 7.23 -11.88 18.37
C THR A 453 6.90 -10.59 19.10
N LEU A 454 7.74 -9.56 18.94
CA LEU A 454 7.50 -8.24 19.54
C LEU A 454 6.23 -7.59 18.96
N ALA A 455 6.05 -7.61 17.64
CA ALA A 455 4.87 -7.10 16.96
C ALA A 455 3.60 -7.82 17.43
N PHE A 456 3.60 -9.16 17.43
CA PHE A 456 2.47 -9.96 17.91
C PHE A 456 2.14 -9.69 19.38
N SER A 457 3.17 -9.59 20.23
CA SER A 457 2.99 -9.28 21.66
C SER A 457 2.46 -7.86 21.88
N HIS A 458 2.85 -6.91 21.03
CA HIS A 458 2.37 -5.54 21.10
C HIS A 458 0.91 -5.44 20.67
N SER A 459 0.53 -6.07 19.56
CA SER A 459 -0.86 -6.16 19.11
C SER A 459 -1.74 -6.85 20.16
N ALA A 460 -1.30 -7.99 20.71
CA ALA A 460 -2.02 -8.68 21.78
C ALA A 460 -2.16 -7.82 23.05
N ARG A 461 -1.19 -6.96 23.38
CA ARG A 461 -1.30 -6.00 24.49
C ARG A 461 -2.18 -4.80 24.17
N ALA A 462 -2.26 -4.38 22.91
CA ALA A 462 -3.19 -3.34 22.48
C ALA A 462 -4.63 -3.86 22.54
N GLU A 463 -4.85 -5.12 22.16
CA GLU A 463 -6.14 -5.83 22.34
C GLU A 463 -6.48 -6.12 23.81
N VAL A 464 -5.47 -6.16 24.70
CA VAL A 464 -5.61 -6.42 26.15
C VAL A 464 -5.24 -5.17 26.98
N GLY A 465 -5.35 -3.97 26.39
CA GLY A 465 -5.10 -2.72 27.11
C GLY A 465 -5.95 -2.60 28.37
N PRO A 466 -5.60 -1.75 29.35
CA PRO A 466 -6.44 -1.53 30.54
C PRO A 466 -7.87 -1.06 30.19
N ASP A 467 -8.08 -0.55 28.98
CA ASP A 467 -9.39 -0.18 28.42
C ASP A 467 -10.13 -1.34 27.71
N ALA A 468 -9.48 -2.50 27.57
CA ALA A 468 -10.05 -3.75 27.09
C ALA A 468 -10.58 -4.64 28.24
N GLN A 469 -10.72 -4.08 29.44
CA GLN A 469 -11.85 -4.51 30.27
C GLN A 469 -13.10 -4.09 29.53
N GLY A 470 -13.82 -5.08 29.00
CA GLY A 470 -14.98 -4.85 28.16
C GLY A 470 -15.86 -3.73 28.71
N LEU A 471 -16.35 -2.88 27.80
CA LEU A 471 -17.59 -2.16 28.03
C LEU A 471 -18.72 -3.21 28.14
N VAL A 472 -18.70 -3.98 29.24
CA VAL A 472 -19.92 -4.26 29.98
C VAL A 472 -20.54 -2.89 30.15
N ASP A 473 -21.75 -2.72 29.62
CA ASP A 473 -22.50 -1.46 29.70
C ASP A 473 -22.22 -0.82 31.07
N PRO A 474 -21.82 0.46 31.12
CA PRO A 474 -21.49 1.11 32.38
C PRO A 474 -22.56 0.77 33.42
N PRO A 475 -22.22 0.45 34.68
CA PRO A 475 -23.15 -0.17 35.65
C PRO A 475 -24.42 0.65 35.97
N HIS A 476 -24.54 1.85 35.41
CA HIS A 476 -25.67 2.76 35.49
C HIS A 476 -26.63 2.70 34.28
N TRP A 477 -26.37 1.86 33.27
CA TRP A 477 -27.25 1.71 32.10
C TRP A 477 -28.38 0.71 32.39
N LYS A 478 -29.61 1.09 32.06
CA LYS A 478 -30.82 0.28 32.28
C LYS A 478 -31.34 -0.24 30.96
N THR A 479 -31.84 -1.47 30.95
CA THR A 479 -32.56 -2.01 29.78
C THR A 479 -33.84 -1.22 29.56
N ILE A 480 -33.98 -0.62 28.38
CA ILE A 480 -35.18 0.12 27.96
C ILE A 480 -36.04 -0.67 26.97
N PHE A 481 -35.44 -1.68 26.31
CA PHE A 481 -36.12 -2.59 25.41
C PHE A 481 -35.41 -3.95 25.44
N GLU A 482 -36.20 -5.00 25.47
CA GLU A 482 -35.75 -6.37 25.31
C GLU A 482 -36.86 -7.17 24.65
N ASP A 483 -36.51 -7.95 23.64
CA ASP A 483 -37.37 -8.96 23.05
C ASP A 483 -36.59 -10.28 23.03
N ASP A 484 -37.10 -11.26 23.77
CA ASP A 484 -36.56 -12.61 23.89
C ASP A 484 -37.20 -13.58 22.88
N PHE A 485 -38.05 -13.06 21.98
CA PHE A 485 -38.76 -13.81 20.96
C PHE A 485 -39.53 -15.03 21.47
N SER A 486 -39.98 -15.00 22.74
CA SER A 486 -40.96 -15.95 23.26
C SER A 486 -42.28 -15.92 22.48
N THR A 487 -42.61 -14.77 21.87
CA THR A 487 -43.71 -14.61 20.90
C THR A 487 -43.33 -13.63 19.79
N LEU A 488 -43.92 -13.77 18.61
CA LEU A 488 -43.69 -12.86 17.49
C LEU A 488 -44.73 -11.74 17.56
N ASN A 489 -44.41 -10.69 18.30
CA ASN A 489 -45.34 -9.59 18.58
C ASN A 489 -45.37 -8.56 17.45
N LEU A 490 -46.16 -8.85 16.41
CA LEU A 490 -46.34 -7.95 15.27
C LEU A 490 -47.34 -6.84 15.55
N GLN A 491 -47.07 -5.64 15.03
CA GLN A 491 -47.96 -4.50 15.15
C GLN A 491 -49.32 -4.74 14.49
N SER A 492 -50.36 -4.46 15.27
CA SER A 492 -51.78 -4.52 14.94
C SER A 492 -52.50 -3.24 15.39
N ALA A 493 -53.81 -3.15 15.15
CA ALA A 493 -54.62 -2.00 15.60
C ALA A 493 -54.64 -1.83 17.13
N THR A 494 -54.34 -2.88 17.90
CA THR A 494 -54.33 -2.87 19.37
C THR A 494 -52.92 -2.73 19.97
N GLY A 495 -51.89 -2.54 19.13
CA GLY A 495 -50.49 -2.43 19.54
C GLY A 495 -49.60 -3.54 18.97
N GLY A 496 -48.34 -3.57 19.41
CA GLY A 496 -47.33 -4.57 19.07
C GLY A 496 -45.94 -3.96 18.87
N ILE A 497 -44.94 -4.81 18.63
CA ILE A 497 -43.53 -4.40 18.55
C ILE A 497 -43.09 -4.18 17.11
N TRP A 498 -43.20 -5.23 16.29
CA TRP A 498 -42.53 -5.29 15.00
C TRP A 498 -43.47 -5.10 13.81
N GLN A 499 -43.01 -4.38 12.79
CA GLN A 499 -43.63 -4.23 11.49
C GLN A 499 -42.86 -5.05 10.44
N PRO A 500 -43.52 -5.92 9.66
CA PRO A 500 -42.85 -6.87 8.77
C PRO A 500 -42.55 -6.31 7.35
N TYR A 501 -42.03 -5.08 7.26
CA TYR A 501 -41.71 -4.37 6.00
C TYR A 501 -40.77 -3.19 6.26
N TYR A 502 -40.19 -2.59 5.23
CA TYR A 502 -39.36 -1.39 5.40
C TYR A 502 -40.15 -0.23 6.02
N PRO A 503 -39.53 0.70 6.76
CA PRO A 503 -40.25 1.81 7.41
C PRO A 503 -41.05 2.71 6.46
N ASP A 504 -40.74 2.72 5.17
CA ASP A 504 -41.45 3.43 4.11
C ASP A 504 -42.63 2.63 3.50
N GLY A 505 -42.84 1.38 3.93
CA GLY A 505 -43.86 0.48 3.40
C GLY A 505 -43.36 -0.48 2.32
N ASN A 506 -42.13 -0.32 1.85
CA ASN A 506 -41.60 -1.15 0.77
C ASN A 506 -41.35 -2.59 1.21
N ARG A 507 -41.49 -3.50 0.23
CA ARG A 507 -41.35 -4.95 0.39
C ARG A 507 -40.03 -5.49 -0.15
N SER A 508 -39.17 -4.62 -0.68
CA SER A 508 -37.84 -4.93 -1.18
C SER A 508 -37.07 -3.62 -1.35
N ASN A 509 -35.74 -3.66 -1.40
CA ASN A 509 -34.93 -2.47 -1.65
C ASN A 509 -34.44 -2.42 -3.11
N GLY A 510 -35.10 -1.58 -3.91
CA GLY A 510 -34.70 -1.35 -5.31
C GLY A 510 -33.35 -0.64 -5.46
N GLY A 511 -32.92 0.14 -4.46
CA GLY A 511 -31.62 0.82 -4.46
C GLY A 511 -30.45 -0.16 -4.39
N ASN A 512 -30.61 -1.23 -3.59
CA ASN A 512 -29.63 -2.32 -3.47
C ASN A 512 -29.82 -3.44 -4.51
N ARG A 513 -30.85 -3.33 -5.37
CA ARG A 513 -31.27 -4.36 -6.34
C ARG A 513 -31.53 -5.72 -5.69
N GLU A 514 -32.08 -5.71 -4.49
CA GLU A 514 -32.46 -6.91 -3.75
C GLU A 514 -33.45 -7.77 -4.57
N LEU A 515 -33.39 -9.10 -4.41
CA LEU A 515 -34.13 -10.08 -5.22
C LEU A 515 -35.27 -10.76 -4.47
N GLN A 516 -35.45 -10.45 -3.19
CA GLN A 516 -36.54 -10.96 -2.36
C GLN A 516 -37.73 -10.00 -2.25
N TYR A 517 -38.88 -10.59 -1.95
CA TYR A 517 -40.06 -9.94 -1.42
C TYR A 517 -40.19 -10.23 0.09
N TYR A 518 -40.25 -9.19 0.92
CA TYR A 518 -40.45 -9.28 2.36
C TYR A 518 -41.93 -9.50 2.68
N VAL A 519 -42.26 -10.71 3.13
CA VAL A 519 -43.64 -11.16 3.30
C VAL A 519 -44.23 -10.64 4.62
N ASP A 520 -45.46 -10.12 4.57
CA ASP A 520 -46.30 -9.78 5.70
C ASP A 520 -47.08 -11.01 6.21
N PRO A 521 -46.73 -11.59 7.37
CA PRO A 521 -47.40 -12.78 7.90
C PRO A 521 -48.69 -12.42 8.64
N ARG A 522 -49.04 -11.13 8.79
CA ARG A 522 -50.24 -10.73 9.53
C ARG A 522 -51.49 -11.14 8.77
N ARG A 523 -52.57 -11.42 9.52
CA ARG A 523 -53.87 -11.73 8.92
C ARG A 523 -54.35 -10.52 8.10
N GLY A 524 -54.58 -10.74 6.80
CA GLY A 524 -54.96 -9.66 5.87
C GLY A 524 -53.79 -8.83 5.33
N GLY A 525 -52.54 -9.20 5.63
CA GLY A 525 -51.33 -8.68 5.00
C GLY A 525 -51.15 -9.26 3.60
N ASP A 526 -50.25 -10.23 3.44
CA ASP A 526 -50.04 -10.92 2.16
C ASP A 526 -50.93 -12.14 1.96
N ALA A 527 -50.95 -12.63 0.72
CA ALA A 527 -51.71 -13.82 0.35
C ALA A 527 -51.31 -15.04 1.21
N PRO A 528 -52.28 -15.87 1.67
CA PRO A 528 -51.98 -17.06 2.48
C PRO A 528 -50.94 -18.01 1.86
N ALA A 529 -50.88 -18.08 0.52
CA ALA A 529 -49.89 -18.88 -0.19
C ALA A 529 -48.44 -18.36 -0.05
N LEU A 530 -48.23 -17.03 0.07
CA LEU A 530 -46.91 -16.47 0.38
C LEU A 530 -46.59 -16.62 1.86
N GLN A 531 -47.57 -16.47 2.74
CA GLN A 531 -47.41 -16.70 4.18
C GLN A 531 -47.03 -18.15 4.49
N ALA A 532 -47.50 -19.11 3.68
CA ALA A 532 -47.13 -20.52 3.75
C ALA A 532 -45.64 -20.80 3.44
N LEU A 533 -44.89 -19.83 2.92
CA LEU A 533 -43.42 -19.89 2.82
C LEU A 533 -42.73 -19.68 4.18
N GLU A 534 -43.51 -19.34 5.22
CA GLU A 534 -43.07 -19.19 6.61
C GLU A 534 -41.85 -18.26 6.76
N PRO A 535 -41.97 -16.97 6.37
CA PRO A 535 -40.87 -16.00 6.46
C PRO A 535 -40.37 -15.76 7.90
N TYR A 536 -41.20 -16.10 8.89
CA TYR A 536 -40.87 -16.07 10.31
C TYR A 536 -41.31 -17.37 10.95
N ARG A 537 -40.45 -17.98 11.75
CA ARG A 537 -40.76 -19.17 12.54
C ARG A 537 -40.16 -19.03 13.93
N LEU A 538 -40.94 -19.30 14.96
CA LEU A 538 -40.45 -19.40 16.33
C LEU A 538 -40.22 -20.86 16.70
N GLN A 539 -39.07 -21.16 17.29
CA GLN A 539 -38.76 -22.47 17.82
C GLN A 539 -37.87 -22.32 19.06
N ASP A 540 -38.33 -22.85 20.20
CA ASP A 540 -37.58 -22.88 21.46
C ASP A 540 -37.03 -21.51 21.92
N GLY A 541 -37.82 -20.44 21.73
CA GLY A 541 -37.43 -19.06 22.06
C GLY A 541 -36.54 -18.38 21.02
N VAL A 542 -36.23 -19.03 19.89
CA VAL A 542 -35.44 -18.45 18.81
C VAL A 542 -36.35 -18.07 17.63
N LEU A 543 -36.23 -16.83 17.17
CA LEU A 543 -36.81 -16.36 15.92
C LEU A 543 -35.94 -16.71 14.72
N ALA A 544 -36.50 -17.45 13.77
CA ALA A 544 -35.93 -17.64 12.45
C ALA A 544 -36.58 -16.69 11.44
N ILE A 545 -35.82 -15.74 10.91
CA ILE A 545 -36.18 -14.98 9.69
C ILE A 545 -35.71 -15.80 8.49
N ARG A 546 -36.64 -16.30 7.68
CA ARG A 546 -36.38 -17.32 6.65
C ARG A 546 -36.46 -16.77 5.24
N ALA A 547 -35.42 -17.01 4.47
CA ALA A 547 -35.39 -16.81 3.03
C ALA A 547 -35.74 -18.11 2.29
N SER A 548 -36.58 -18.02 1.25
CA SER A 548 -37.05 -19.17 0.45
C SER A 548 -37.26 -18.80 -1.01
N GLN A 549 -37.29 -19.80 -1.90
CA GLN A 549 -37.66 -19.59 -3.30
C GLN A 549 -39.18 -19.45 -3.42
N VAL A 550 -39.62 -18.46 -4.21
CA VAL A 550 -41.03 -18.29 -4.56
C VAL A 550 -41.34 -19.17 -5.77
N PRO A 551 -42.30 -20.11 -5.67
CA PRO A 551 -42.76 -20.90 -6.81
C PRO A 551 -43.24 -19.99 -7.95
N GLU A 552 -43.05 -20.43 -9.20
CA GLU A 552 -43.44 -19.65 -10.38
C GLU A 552 -44.92 -19.24 -10.35
N SER A 553 -45.79 -20.12 -9.85
CA SER A 553 -47.23 -19.86 -9.67
C SER A 553 -47.56 -18.73 -8.69
N LEU A 554 -46.62 -18.34 -7.83
CA LEU A 554 -46.78 -17.28 -6.83
C LEU A 554 -46.04 -15.99 -7.20
N ARG A 555 -45.30 -15.95 -8.32
CA ARG A 555 -44.52 -14.76 -8.75
C ARG A 555 -45.36 -13.50 -8.90
N ALA A 556 -46.55 -13.61 -9.45
CA ALA A 556 -47.45 -12.47 -9.60
C ALA A 556 -47.87 -11.89 -8.24
N ARG A 557 -47.86 -12.70 -7.17
CA ARG A 557 -48.19 -12.27 -5.80
C ARG A 557 -46.98 -11.68 -5.06
N SER A 558 -45.77 -12.03 -5.46
CA SER A 558 -44.51 -11.48 -4.94
C SER A 558 -43.96 -10.34 -5.79
N ASN A 559 -44.79 -9.61 -6.55
CA ASN A 559 -44.36 -8.54 -7.47
C ASN A 559 -43.25 -8.96 -8.45
N GLY A 560 -43.23 -10.23 -8.86
CA GLY A 560 -42.23 -10.80 -9.77
C GLY A 560 -40.94 -11.28 -9.09
N TYR A 561 -40.75 -11.04 -7.80
CA TYR A 561 -39.53 -11.45 -7.08
C TYR A 561 -39.42 -12.97 -6.93
N ALA A 562 -38.18 -13.45 -7.03
CA ALA A 562 -37.83 -14.88 -7.05
C ALA A 562 -37.71 -15.52 -5.68
N TYR A 563 -37.53 -14.68 -4.67
CA TYR A 563 -37.29 -15.10 -3.33
C TYR A 563 -38.29 -14.40 -2.41
N ALA A 564 -38.63 -15.05 -1.31
CA ALA A 564 -39.38 -14.48 -0.22
C ALA A 564 -38.48 -14.48 1.01
N SER A 565 -38.55 -13.44 1.83
CA SER A 565 -37.81 -13.34 3.08
C SER A 565 -38.58 -12.54 4.13
N GLY A 566 -37.95 -12.22 5.26
CA GLY A 566 -38.48 -11.35 6.29
C GLY A 566 -37.58 -10.17 6.65
N LEU A 567 -38.22 -9.09 7.11
CA LEU A 567 -37.65 -7.88 7.68
C LEU A 567 -38.58 -7.42 8.80
N LEU A 568 -38.05 -7.11 9.98
CA LEU A 568 -38.79 -6.54 11.10
C LEU A 568 -38.21 -5.16 11.44
N ASN A 569 -39.06 -4.14 11.54
CA ASN A 569 -38.69 -2.84 12.11
C ASN A 569 -39.59 -2.49 13.31
N ASN A 570 -39.12 -1.67 14.25
CA ASN A 570 -39.92 -1.26 15.42
C ASN A 570 -40.17 0.25 15.51
N ALA A 571 -40.17 0.96 14.37
CA ALA A 571 -40.33 2.41 14.28
C ALA A 571 -41.61 2.96 14.94
N GLY A 572 -42.66 2.12 15.01
CA GLY A 572 -43.93 2.45 15.64
C GLY A 572 -44.01 2.12 17.14
N HIS A 573 -42.93 1.63 17.76
CA HIS A 573 -42.93 1.24 19.16
C HIS A 573 -41.91 2.02 19.98
N MET A 574 -40.63 1.98 19.58
CA MET A 574 -39.57 2.60 20.35
C MET A 574 -38.63 3.39 19.44
N ARG A 575 -37.99 4.36 20.05
CA ARG A 575 -36.84 5.08 19.53
C ARG A 575 -35.93 5.40 20.70
N PHE A 576 -34.67 5.64 20.41
CA PHE A 576 -33.70 5.99 21.44
C PHE A 576 -32.57 6.80 20.82
N LEU A 577 -31.93 7.66 21.62
CA LEU A 577 -30.75 8.43 21.24
C LEU A 577 -29.63 8.13 22.23
N TYR A 578 -28.51 7.62 21.71
CA TYR A 578 -27.38 7.06 22.47
C TYR A 578 -27.76 5.86 23.35
N GLY A 579 -26.84 4.94 23.55
CA GLY A 579 -27.04 3.72 24.32
C GLY A 579 -26.29 2.54 23.74
N SER A 580 -26.54 1.36 24.29
CA SER A 580 -26.01 0.09 23.81
C SER A 580 -27.15 -0.68 23.15
N VAL A 581 -26.92 -1.15 21.94
CA VAL A 581 -27.83 -2.02 21.21
C VAL A 581 -27.10 -3.31 20.91
N GLN A 582 -27.72 -4.44 21.26
CA GLN A 582 -27.14 -5.76 21.10
C GLN A 582 -28.17 -6.74 20.54
N ILE A 583 -27.68 -7.67 19.72
CA ILE A 583 -28.44 -8.79 19.18
C ILE A 583 -27.61 -10.06 19.34
N ARG A 584 -28.23 -11.12 19.87
CA ARG A 584 -27.65 -12.47 19.82
C ARG A 584 -28.25 -13.21 18.64
N ALA A 585 -27.44 -13.47 17.61
CA ALA A 585 -27.89 -14.07 16.37
C ALA A 585 -26.88 -15.07 15.78
N LYS A 586 -27.38 -15.95 14.92
CA LYS A 586 -26.59 -16.87 14.09
C LYS A 586 -26.94 -16.63 12.63
N VAL A 587 -25.94 -16.26 11.84
CA VAL A 587 -26.11 -15.88 10.43
C VAL A 587 -26.13 -17.11 9.51
N PRO A 588 -26.88 -17.09 8.39
CA PRO A 588 -26.86 -18.18 7.42
C PRO A 588 -25.64 -18.13 6.49
N LYS A 589 -25.21 -19.30 6.03
CA LYS A 589 -24.19 -19.47 4.98
C LYS A 589 -24.86 -19.72 3.62
N GLY A 590 -24.36 -19.09 2.58
CA GLY A 590 -24.87 -19.22 1.22
C GLY A 590 -24.64 -17.96 0.37
N ARG A 591 -24.35 -18.15 -0.92
CA ARG A 591 -24.20 -17.03 -1.85
C ARG A 591 -25.50 -16.26 -1.99
N GLY A 592 -25.42 -14.94 -2.11
CA GLY A 592 -26.59 -14.10 -2.23
C GLY A 592 -27.39 -13.92 -0.94
N LEU A 593 -27.00 -14.49 0.21
CA LEU A 593 -27.65 -14.20 1.49
C LEU A 593 -26.97 -13.00 2.17
N TRP A 594 -27.76 -12.09 2.72
CA TRP A 594 -27.27 -10.88 3.39
C TRP A 594 -28.12 -10.57 4.64
N PRO A 595 -27.83 -11.22 5.79
CA PRO A 595 -28.38 -10.82 7.09
C PRO A 595 -27.81 -9.47 7.55
N ALA A 596 -28.67 -8.64 8.13
CA ALA A 596 -28.27 -7.35 8.70
C ALA A 596 -29.14 -6.97 9.92
N PHE A 597 -28.52 -6.22 10.84
CA PHE A 597 -29.18 -5.54 11.94
C PHE A 597 -28.65 -4.12 12.07
N TRP A 598 -29.55 -3.14 12.02
CA TRP A 598 -29.21 -1.76 11.76
C TRP A 598 -30.26 -0.80 12.30
N LEU A 599 -29.94 0.49 12.33
CA LEU A 599 -30.74 1.55 12.91
C LEU A 599 -31.02 2.65 11.90
N LEU A 600 -32.24 3.18 11.94
CA LEU A 600 -32.72 4.29 11.10
C LEU A 600 -33.30 5.42 11.96
N PRO A 601 -33.14 6.70 11.55
CA PRO A 601 -33.76 7.84 12.21
C PRO A 601 -35.28 7.73 12.27
N GLN A 602 -35.87 8.22 13.36
CA GLN A 602 -37.33 8.22 13.55
C GLN A 602 -38.09 8.99 12.46
N ASP A 603 -37.48 10.01 11.88
CA ASP A 603 -38.02 10.78 10.75
C ASP A 603 -37.94 10.03 9.40
N ARG A 604 -37.35 8.82 9.40
CA ARG A 604 -37.15 7.93 8.25
C ARG A 604 -36.31 8.56 7.14
N THR A 605 -35.51 9.56 7.49
CA THR A 605 -34.52 10.12 6.57
C THR A 605 -33.32 9.19 6.45
N TRP A 606 -32.73 9.16 5.26
CA TRP A 606 -31.50 8.43 4.99
C TRP A 606 -30.64 9.22 4.02
N PRO A 607 -29.33 9.39 4.29
CA PRO A 607 -28.65 9.14 5.58
C PRO A 607 -29.17 10.07 6.72
N PRO A 608 -28.86 9.78 8.00
CA PRO A 608 -27.87 8.80 8.48
C PRO A 608 -28.41 7.38 8.75
N GLU A 609 -27.52 6.41 8.92
CA GLU A 609 -27.81 4.99 9.24
C GLU A 609 -26.65 4.40 10.07
N LEU A 610 -26.98 3.50 11.00
CA LEU A 610 -26.00 2.74 11.80
C LEU A 610 -26.21 1.24 11.62
N ASP A 611 -25.23 0.58 11.00
CA ASP A 611 -25.23 -0.86 10.84
C ASP A 611 -24.48 -1.51 12.01
N VAL A 612 -25.22 -2.23 12.87
CA VAL A 612 -24.66 -2.96 14.01
C VAL A 612 -23.94 -4.21 13.53
N PHE A 613 -24.52 -4.92 12.57
CA PHE A 613 -23.82 -5.94 11.81
C PHE A 613 -24.40 -6.10 10.41
N GLU A 614 -23.52 -6.39 9.45
CA GLU A 614 -23.83 -6.92 8.14
C GLU A 614 -22.88 -8.09 7.85
N VAL A 615 -23.40 -9.20 7.32
CA VAL A 615 -22.56 -10.34 6.91
C VAL A 615 -23.01 -10.82 5.54
N LEU A 616 -22.06 -11.13 4.67
CA LEU A 616 -22.34 -11.77 3.39
C LEU A 616 -22.28 -13.28 3.57
N GLY A 617 -23.34 -14.01 3.21
CA GLY A 617 -23.41 -15.45 3.47
C GLY A 617 -22.35 -16.30 2.74
N HIS A 618 -21.66 -15.74 1.74
CA HIS A 618 -20.51 -16.40 1.10
C HIS A 618 -19.16 -16.08 1.74
N ASP A 619 -19.12 -15.15 2.70
CA ASP A 619 -17.95 -14.68 3.43
C ASP A 619 -18.32 -14.50 4.92
N THR A 620 -18.67 -15.60 5.58
CA THR A 620 -19.13 -15.62 6.98
C THR A 620 -17.99 -15.40 7.99
N SER A 621 -16.76 -15.24 7.53
CA SER A 621 -15.59 -14.89 8.35
C SER A 621 -15.24 -13.38 8.27
N SER A 622 -16.15 -12.59 7.71
CA SER A 622 -16.04 -11.14 7.63
C SER A 622 -17.29 -10.47 8.20
N LEU A 623 -17.11 -9.75 9.32
CA LEU A 623 -18.13 -8.87 9.89
C LEU A 623 -17.97 -7.47 9.31
N HIS A 624 -19.05 -6.92 8.75
CA HIS A 624 -19.10 -5.54 8.28
C HIS A 624 -19.91 -4.69 9.26
N VAL A 625 -19.40 -3.52 9.60
CA VAL A 625 -20.05 -2.55 10.48
C VAL A 625 -19.91 -1.16 9.89
N THR A 626 -20.93 -0.32 10.04
CA THR A 626 -20.98 0.93 9.30
C THR A 626 -21.71 2.05 10.04
N ALA A 627 -21.20 3.27 9.89
CA ALA A 627 -21.99 4.49 10.06
C ALA A 627 -22.10 5.24 8.73
N HIS A 628 -23.30 5.36 8.18
CA HIS A 628 -23.58 6.19 7.01
C HIS A 628 -24.01 7.58 7.46
N SER A 629 -23.42 8.61 6.85
CA SER A 629 -23.63 10.02 7.16
C SER A 629 -23.90 10.81 5.89
N GLY A 630 -24.83 11.75 5.94
CA GLY A 630 -25.16 12.67 4.85
C GLY A 630 -24.28 13.90 4.83
N LEU A 631 -23.40 14.06 5.83
CA LEU A 631 -22.47 15.18 5.91
C LEU A 631 -21.22 14.89 5.07
N ASN A 632 -20.88 15.83 4.17
CA ASN A 632 -19.67 15.79 3.37
C ASN A 632 -18.42 15.60 4.26
N ILE A 633 -17.84 14.40 4.24
CA ILE A 633 -16.38 14.29 4.29
C ILE A 633 -15.90 14.90 2.94
N PRO A 634 -14.83 15.72 2.91
CA PRO A 634 -14.56 16.63 1.80
C PRO A 634 -13.99 15.93 0.54
N THR A 635 -14.76 15.03 -0.08
CA THR A 635 -14.42 14.35 -1.35
C THR A 635 -15.57 14.20 -2.34
N GLY A 636 -16.75 14.77 -2.08
CA GLY A 636 -17.71 15.10 -3.16
C GLY A 636 -18.57 13.95 -3.70
N GLU A 637 -18.75 12.86 -2.96
CA GLU A 637 -19.81 11.88 -3.22
C GLU A 637 -20.99 12.07 -2.25
N LYS A 638 -22.20 11.71 -2.69
CA LYS A 638 -23.39 11.75 -1.84
C LYS A 638 -23.27 10.63 -0.80
N SER A 639 -23.12 11.03 0.46
CA SER A 639 -22.90 10.23 1.69
C SER A 639 -21.45 9.86 2.00
N ALA A 640 -21.03 10.18 3.23
CA ALA A 640 -19.80 9.72 3.86
C ALA A 640 -20.09 8.43 4.65
N ARG A 641 -19.22 7.42 4.54
CA ARG A 641 -19.40 6.12 5.21
C ARG A 641 -18.15 5.80 6.03
N THR A 642 -18.31 5.61 7.35
CA THR A 642 -17.25 4.98 8.17
C THR A 642 -17.54 3.49 8.23
N THR A 643 -16.68 2.66 7.64
CA THR A 643 -16.90 1.21 7.56
C THR A 643 -15.74 0.46 8.17
N GLY A 644 -16.04 -0.52 9.01
CA GLY A 644 -15.09 -1.53 9.47
C GLY A 644 -15.35 -2.87 8.77
N ARG A 645 -14.28 -3.54 8.32
CA ARG A 645 -14.33 -4.96 7.94
C ARG A 645 -13.47 -5.75 8.92
N ILE A 646 -14.12 -6.52 9.78
CA ILE A 646 -13.48 -7.27 10.85
C ILE A 646 -13.36 -8.73 10.43
N SER A 647 -12.15 -9.26 10.44
CA SER A 647 -11.93 -10.70 10.23
C SER A 647 -12.26 -11.47 11.50
N THR A 648 -13.05 -12.52 11.36
CA THR A 648 -13.57 -13.33 12.47
C THR A 648 -13.47 -14.82 12.15
N ASP A 649 -13.72 -15.67 13.15
CA ASP A 649 -14.10 -17.06 12.88
C ASP A 649 -15.42 -17.13 12.08
N ASP A 650 -15.78 -18.31 11.57
CA ASP A 650 -17.02 -18.50 10.79
C ASP A 650 -18.27 -18.21 11.65
N LEU A 651 -18.88 -17.04 11.45
CA LEU A 651 -20.05 -16.54 12.19
C LEU A 651 -21.31 -17.38 11.96
N SER A 652 -21.30 -18.27 10.96
CA SER A 652 -22.41 -19.20 10.72
C SER A 652 -22.29 -20.49 11.54
N ALA A 653 -21.21 -20.67 12.30
CA ALA A 653 -20.99 -21.88 13.10
C ALA A 653 -21.87 -21.89 14.36
N ASP A 654 -21.99 -20.77 15.07
CA ASP A 654 -22.73 -20.66 16.34
C ASP A 654 -23.47 -19.30 16.46
N PHE A 655 -24.16 -19.10 17.58
CA PHE A 655 -24.72 -17.80 17.96
C PHE A 655 -23.63 -16.89 18.51
N HIS A 656 -23.64 -15.65 18.01
CA HIS A 656 -22.74 -14.58 18.43
C HIS A 656 -23.54 -13.37 18.94
N VAL A 657 -22.93 -12.59 19.81
CA VAL A 657 -23.50 -11.31 20.28
C VAL A 657 -22.86 -10.17 19.50
N TYR A 658 -23.64 -9.55 18.62
CA TYR A 658 -23.26 -8.35 17.90
C TYR A 658 -23.77 -7.13 18.66
N GLY A 659 -22.93 -6.12 18.83
CA GLY A 659 -23.27 -4.94 19.61
C GLY A 659 -22.72 -3.64 19.08
N LEU A 660 -23.38 -2.54 19.42
CA LEU A 660 -22.94 -1.18 19.19
C LEU A 660 -23.22 -0.35 20.45
N THR A 661 -22.17 0.23 21.01
CA THR A 661 -22.27 1.31 22.00
C THR A 661 -22.19 2.63 21.28
N TRP A 662 -23.28 3.39 21.29
CA TRP A 662 -23.42 4.67 20.65
C TRP A 662 -23.50 5.77 21.69
N THR A 663 -22.51 6.64 21.70
CA THR A 663 -22.45 7.82 22.58
C THR A 663 -22.42 9.08 21.71
N ARG A 664 -22.52 10.25 22.35
CA ARG A 664 -22.40 11.52 21.65
C ARG A 664 -21.04 11.68 20.96
N GLU A 665 -19.99 11.14 21.54
CA GLU A 665 -18.63 11.33 21.03
C GLU A 665 -18.16 10.15 20.15
N ARG A 666 -18.60 8.93 20.46
CA ARG A 666 -18.06 7.71 19.86
C ARG A 666 -19.09 6.61 19.59
N LEU A 667 -18.81 5.83 18.55
CA LEU A 667 -19.43 4.58 18.19
C LEU A 667 -18.43 3.45 18.44
N VAL A 668 -18.81 2.43 19.20
CA VAL A 668 -17.95 1.26 19.49
C VAL A 668 -18.73 0.00 19.15
N TRP A 669 -18.31 -0.70 18.11
CA TRP A 669 -18.88 -2.00 17.73
C TRP A 669 -18.18 -3.12 18.48
N SER A 670 -18.94 -4.14 18.84
CA SER A 670 -18.46 -5.29 19.60
C SER A 670 -18.98 -6.61 19.02
N LEU A 671 -18.15 -7.65 19.13
CA LEU A 671 -18.50 -9.04 18.85
C LEU A 671 -18.16 -9.89 20.08
N ASP A 672 -19.14 -10.67 20.56
CA ASP A 672 -19.02 -11.54 21.74
C ASP A 672 -18.46 -10.82 22.99
N GLY A 673 -18.91 -9.58 23.18
CA GLY A 673 -18.52 -8.73 24.31
C GLY A 673 -17.14 -8.07 24.18
N ARG A 674 -16.45 -8.23 23.04
CA ARG A 674 -15.16 -7.60 22.75
C ARG A 674 -15.34 -6.47 21.75
N ALA A 675 -14.79 -5.29 22.02
CA ALA A 675 -14.76 -4.21 21.04
C ALA A 675 -13.93 -4.63 19.83
N VAL A 676 -14.47 -4.44 18.62
CA VAL A 676 -13.83 -4.85 17.36
C VAL A 676 -13.61 -3.69 16.39
N PHE A 677 -14.35 -2.59 16.56
CA PHE A 677 -14.20 -1.39 15.75
C PHE A 677 -14.71 -0.16 16.51
N GLU A 678 -14.11 0.99 16.28
CA GLU A 678 -14.50 2.25 16.92
C GLU A 678 -14.39 3.42 15.93
N ALA A 679 -15.32 4.36 16.03
CA ALA A 679 -15.31 5.59 15.25
C ALA A 679 -15.82 6.77 16.10
N ALA A 680 -15.48 8.00 15.71
CA ALA A 680 -16.16 9.17 16.24
C ALA A 680 -17.61 9.19 15.74
N THR A 681 -18.56 9.63 16.58
CA THR A 681 -19.96 9.77 16.16
C THR A 681 -20.10 10.92 15.16
N PRO A 682 -20.56 10.67 13.93
CA PRO A 682 -20.80 11.71 12.94
C PRO A 682 -21.83 12.75 13.41
N ALA A 683 -21.69 14.01 12.95
CA ALA A 683 -22.48 15.12 13.48
C ALA A 683 -23.98 15.06 13.12
N ASP A 684 -24.39 14.24 12.15
CA ASP A 684 -25.80 13.97 11.84
C ASP A 684 -26.35 12.73 12.57
N LEU A 685 -25.50 11.94 13.23
CA LEU A 685 -25.87 10.81 14.10
C LEU A 685 -26.16 11.26 15.54
N HIS A 686 -26.94 12.34 15.65
CA HIS A 686 -27.46 12.92 16.89
C HIS A 686 -28.99 13.09 16.78
N LYS A 687 -29.69 12.00 16.41
CA LYS A 687 -31.15 11.97 16.28
C LYS A 687 -31.69 10.65 16.86
N PRO A 688 -32.90 10.61 17.44
CA PRO A 688 -33.49 9.35 17.88
C PRO A 688 -33.66 8.34 16.72
N MET A 689 -33.26 7.10 16.92
CA MET A 689 -33.32 6.02 15.94
C MET A 689 -34.12 4.81 16.45
N PHE A 690 -34.64 4.01 15.52
CA PHE A 690 -35.32 2.74 15.78
C PHE A 690 -34.57 1.58 15.12
N LEU A 691 -34.94 0.35 15.45
CA LEU A 691 -34.26 -0.88 15.04
C LEU A 691 -34.86 -1.47 13.76
N VAL A 692 -34.01 -2.06 12.92
CA VAL A 692 -34.38 -2.87 11.76
C VAL A 692 -33.51 -4.13 11.71
N VAL A 693 -34.14 -5.29 11.49
CA VAL A 693 -33.45 -6.57 11.28
C VAL A 693 -34.02 -7.28 10.05
N ASN A 694 -33.16 -7.83 9.20
CA ASN A 694 -33.60 -8.51 7.97
C ASN A 694 -32.64 -9.60 7.51
N LEU A 695 -33.15 -10.45 6.62
CA LEU A 695 -32.36 -11.33 5.77
C LEU A 695 -32.62 -10.98 4.31
N ALA A 696 -31.77 -10.15 3.70
CA ALA A 696 -31.85 -9.86 2.27
C ALA A 696 -31.34 -11.04 1.42
N VAL A 697 -31.80 -11.10 0.17
CA VAL A 697 -31.40 -12.10 -0.82
C VAL A 697 -31.06 -11.42 -2.13
N GLY A 698 -29.86 -11.63 -2.66
CA GLY A 698 -29.41 -10.96 -3.86
C GLY A 698 -29.01 -9.51 -3.62
N GLY A 699 -28.88 -8.76 -4.71
CA GLY A 699 -28.36 -7.39 -4.70
C GLY A 699 -26.96 -7.28 -5.29
N ASP A 700 -26.52 -6.04 -5.47
CA ASP A 700 -25.23 -5.74 -6.10
C ASP A 700 -24.04 -6.24 -5.26
N TRP A 701 -24.20 -6.33 -3.93
CA TRP A 701 -23.11 -6.69 -3.02
C TRP A 701 -22.97 -8.21 -2.77
N PRO A 702 -23.98 -8.95 -2.29
CA PRO A 702 -23.85 -10.40 -2.09
C PRO A 702 -23.91 -11.21 -3.41
N GLY A 703 -24.30 -10.57 -4.51
CA GLY A 703 -24.61 -11.21 -5.80
C GLY A 703 -25.87 -12.06 -5.76
N ALA A 704 -26.30 -12.60 -6.90
CA ALA A 704 -27.47 -13.49 -6.94
C ALA A 704 -27.18 -14.85 -6.26
N PRO A 705 -28.18 -15.48 -5.62
CA PRO A 705 -28.07 -16.87 -5.20
C PRO A 705 -27.71 -17.80 -6.36
N ASP A 706 -26.94 -18.84 -6.06
CA ASP A 706 -26.56 -19.89 -7.01
C ASP A 706 -27.09 -21.27 -6.58
N ALA A 707 -26.82 -22.30 -7.39
CA ALA A 707 -27.28 -23.66 -7.14
C ALA A 707 -26.78 -24.29 -5.81
N ARG A 708 -25.80 -23.67 -5.15
CA ARG A 708 -25.26 -24.13 -3.85
C ARG A 708 -25.84 -23.35 -2.67
N THR A 709 -26.67 -22.33 -2.93
CA THR A 709 -27.31 -21.55 -1.88
C THR A 709 -28.40 -22.40 -1.23
N PRO A 710 -28.30 -22.68 0.08
CA PRO A 710 -29.28 -23.53 0.75
C PRO A 710 -30.59 -22.76 0.89
N PHE A 711 -31.66 -23.25 0.28
CA PHE A 711 -33.01 -22.76 0.56
C PHE A 711 -33.86 -23.88 1.17
N PRO A 712 -34.63 -23.60 2.25
CA PRO A 712 -34.69 -22.33 2.96
C PRO A 712 -33.41 -22.04 3.76
N ALA A 713 -33.01 -20.77 3.82
CA ALA A 713 -31.96 -20.26 4.71
C ALA A 713 -32.57 -19.41 5.83
N ALA A 714 -31.90 -19.29 6.98
CA ALA A 714 -32.45 -18.55 8.10
C ALA A 714 -31.39 -17.74 8.86
N LEU A 715 -31.73 -16.49 9.17
CA LEU A 715 -31.11 -15.73 10.26
C LEU A 715 -31.83 -16.12 11.55
N LEU A 716 -31.10 -16.69 12.50
CA LEU A 716 -31.64 -17.09 13.80
C LEU A 716 -31.32 -16.01 14.82
N ILE A 717 -32.30 -15.61 15.62
CA ILE A 717 -32.20 -14.53 16.59
C ILE A 717 -32.74 -15.05 17.92
N ASP A 718 -31.90 -14.99 18.95
CA ASP A 718 -32.26 -15.40 20.31
C ASP A 718 -32.86 -14.22 21.08
N TRP A 719 -32.20 -13.06 21.08
CA TRP A 719 -32.74 -11.86 21.70
C TRP A 719 -32.17 -10.58 21.09
N ILE A 720 -32.91 -9.48 21.24
CA ILE A 720 -32.45 -8.10 21.00
C ILE A 720 -32.62 -7.30 22.28
N ARG A 721 -31.61 -6.52 22.66
CA ARG A 721 -31.63 -5.69 23.87
C ARG A 721 -31.09 -4.29 23.59
N VAL A 722 -31.75 -3.28 24.14
CA VAL A 722 -31.28 -1.88 24.15
C VAL A 722 -31.18 -1.38 25.59
N ARG A 723 -30.06 -0.76 25.91
CA ARG A 723 -29.75 -0.16 27.22
C ARG A 723 -29.36 1.30 27.07
N GLN A 724 -29.76 2.12 28.04
CA GLN A 724 -29.46 3.56 28.07
C GLN A 724 -29.17 4.04 29.50
N SER A 725 -28.42 5.14 29.63
CA SER A 725 -28.30 5.86 30.90
C SER A 725 -29.51 6.77 31.16
N ASP A 726 -29.75 7.10 32.44
CA ASP A 726 -30.78 8.10 32.80
C ASP A 726 -30.48 9.50 32.21
N ALA A 727 -29.19 9.83 31.99
CA ALA A 727 -28.76 11.10 31.40
C ALA A 727 -29.06 11.18 29.90
N ASP A 728 -28.83 10.10 29.14
CA ASP A 728 -29.12 10.05 27.70
C ASP A 728 -30.62 10.11 27.43
N ARG A 729 -31.41 9.42 28.26
CA ARG A 729 -32.88 9.53 28.24
C ARG A 729 -33.38 10.96 28.45
N SER A 730 -32.66 11.77 29.25
CA SER A 730 -32.99 13.18 29.46
C SER A 730 -32.58 14.09 28.28
N ASN A 731 -31.56 13.70 27.51
CA ASN A 731 -31.15 14.40 26.29
C ASN A 731 -32.12 14.13 25.14
N GLU A 732 -32.61 12.89 25.00
CA GLU A 732 -33.68 12.53 24.07
C GLU A 732 -34.93 13.40 24.28
N ALA A 733 -35.32 13.64 25.54
CA ALA A 733 -36.45 14.49 25.88
C ALA A 733 -36.25 15.98 25.53
N LYS A 734 -35.00 16.47 25.48
CA LYS A 734 -34.68 17.87 25.11
C LYS A 734 -34.66 18.07 23.60
N GLU A 735 -34.13 17.12 22.85
CA GLU A 735 -34.14 17.17 21.38
C GLU A 735 -35.52 16.91 20.80
N ALA A 736 -36.38 16.12 21.45
CA ALA A 736 -37.77 15.95 21.02
C ALA A 736 -38.66 17.20 21.20
N ILE A 737 -38.18 18.23 21.91
CA ILE A 737 -38.86 19.51 22.13
C ILE A 737 -38.39 20.60 21.14
N GLN A 738 -37.22 20.42 20.51
CA GLN A 738 -36.73 21.27 19.41
C GLN A 738 -37.23 20.75 18.06
#